data_AF-A0A972LU25-F1
#
_entry.id   AF-A0A972LU25-F1
#
_cell.length_a   1.000
_cell.length_b   1.000
_cell.length_c   1.000
_cell.angle_alpha   90.00
_cell.angle_beta   90.00
_cell.angle_gamma   90.00
#
_symmetry.space_group_name_H-M   'P 1'
#
loop_
_entity.id
_entity.type
_entity.pdbx_description
1 polymer ?
#
loop_
_entity_poly.entity_id
_entity_poly.type
_entity_poly.pdbx_seq_one_letter_code
_entity_poly.pdbx_strand_id
1 'polypeptide(L)'
;MDQRRFFLFLSLCFLLVIVFGPKPKPPQKKPAEGEAAQQAQAEGQPNAADAAPAKSEAPKVEALAEDGVEAEPLEEIASDLEYVTLGSVDPEAPYRLAVTLTNQGAGIRRVELSSPRFRDLHDRGGYLGHLELTTDNSGGLRIQSLVAGTPAAEAGLEVGDRIVSYTNGGTDGGEQTPLTSAEEFGKLLVSRKPRQELTLQVARGEGAPVDRVVTLARRPLEVIRPEVENVLMRTGKLPKKVASPPSFQFTFEQLGREKLPSQEKVKRILAEAEENDEKPVILEEIVGVALRNSNWEIANRDETSVTFRAVLPKYNLEVQKTYRLQPVPAEEQKNKNYPGYGLTLDLVVRNLGEQDMPLRYRLDGPNGLPIEGWWYANKIGREWGAAGIRDVVARHVGNDTVQVGPTTIAKGDAETMQGPPLAFAGVDAQYFSAILLPRKPKLETSWIDEMRSVSFSPEPKVRPIEGKYANVTCRLISHETDLAAGETLEHSYDIFAGPKRPKLLANYHASESTQYGLGDLMYYGWFSPVSKAMLGILHFFYGIIGNYGIAIIMLTVLVRSLMFPISRKQAKSMAKMQELRPEMDKIKAKYKQDMQKQSQATQELYRKHNINPLAGCLPMFIQLPIFLGLYRALMVDVELRQAPLLGDAIRWCSNLASPDMFYDWSSFMPDFINRGEGIFELGPYLNILPLVTCGLFILQQKMFMPEAANEQAAMQQKIMKYMMLFMGFMFFKVAAGLCLYFIASSIWGIAERKMLPKPSTTGALAAASGPSPSSISPYSNGVDTATRRRNKKKKKKR
;
A
#
# COMPACT_ATOMS: atom_id res chain seq x y z
N MET A 1 -44.73 11.23 -10.88
CA MET A 1 -43.32 10.97 -10.51
C MET A 1 -42.61 12.31 -10.42
N ASP A 2 -42.02 12.62 -9.28
CA ASP A 2 -41.55 13.95 -8.87
C ASP A 2 -40.20 14.28 -9.55
N GLN A 3 -39.99 15.46 -10.15
CA GLN A 3 -38.71 15.80 -10.82
C GLN A 3 -37.52 15.80 -9.84
N ARG A 4 -37.75 16.02 -8.54
CA ARG A 4 -36.74 15.81 -7.48
C ARG A 4 -36.46 14.34 -7.18
N ARG A 5 -37.46 13.47 -7.32
CA ARG A 5 -37.24 12.02 -7.26
C ARG A 5 -36.56 11.52 -8.53
N PHE A 6 -36.78 12.14 -9.68
CA PHE A 6 -36.03 11.86 -10.90
C PHE A 6 -34.58 12.31 -10.80
N PHE A 7 -34.29 13.47 -10.18
CA PHE A 7 -32.92 13.93 -9.94
C PHE A 7 -32.22 13.16 -8.81
N LEU A 8 -32.94 12.81 -7.74
CA LEU A 8 -32.43 11.95 -6.67
C LEU A 8 -32.30 10.50 -7.13
N PHE A 9 -33.13 10.05 -8.09
CA PHE A 9 -32.98 8.79 -8.82
C PHE A 9 -31.83 8.84 -9.82
N LEU A 10 -31.59 9.92 -10.55
CA LEU A 10 -30.39 10.10 -11.38
C LEU A 10 -29.13 10.15 -10.52
N SER A 11 -29.19 10.76 -9.33
CA SER A 11 -28.09 10.77 -8.37
C SER A 11 -27.91 9.40 -7.71
N LEU A 12 -28.99 8.68 -7.41
CA LEU A 12 -28.97 7.29 -6.95
C LEU A 12 -28.50 6.36 -8.07
N CYS A 13 -28.84 6.60 -9.33
CA CYS A 13 -28.44 5.81 -10.49
C CYS A 13 -26.98 6.08 -10.84
N PHE A 14 -26.49 7.31 -10.65
CA PHE A 14 -25.06 7.61 -10.75
C PHE A 14 -24.29 6.97 -9.60
N LEU A 15 -24.85 6.99 -8.38
CA LEU A 15 -24.33 6.21 -7.24
C LEU A 15 -24.42 4.69 -7.47
N LEU A 16 -25.46 4.20 -8.16
CA LEU A 16 -25.68 2.78 -8.47
C LEU A 16 -24.85 2.33 -9.67
N VAL A 17 -24.47 3.17 -10.62
CA VAL A 17 -23.51 2.84 -11.69
C VAL A 17 -22.11 2.73 -11.10
N ILE A 18 -21.79 3.57 -10.13
CA ILE A 18 -20.58 3.46 -9.29
C ILE A 18 -20.62 2.21 -8.38
N VAL A 19 -21.80 1.75 -7.97
CA VAL A 19 -21.98 0.61 -7.05
C VAL A 19 -22.32 -0.73 -7.75
N PHE A 20 -22.83 -0.74 -8.99
CA PHE A 20 -23.40 -1.92 -9.69
C PHE A 20 -23.19 -1.97 -11.24
N GLY A 21 -22.40 -1.09 -11.86
CA GLY A 21 -22.04 -1.22 -13.29
C GLY A 21 -21.13 -2.45 -13.57
N PRO A 22 -21.15 -3.04 -14.77
CA PRO A 22 -20.39 -4.25 -15.09
C PRO A 22 -18.87 -4.07 -14.88
N LYS A 23 -18.27 -5.05 -14.19
CA LYS A 23 -16.83 -5.24 -13.99
C LYS A 23 -16.14 -5.73 -15.29
N PRO A 24 -14.81 -5.66 -15.45
CA PRO A 24 -14.14 -5.64 -16.76
C PRO A 24 -14.12 -7.01 -17.44
N LYS A 25 -13.90 -7.01 -18.76
CA LYS A 25 -13.32 -8.13 -19.51
C LYS A 25 -11.98 -7.66 -20.10
N PRO A 26 -10.85 -8.34 -19.87
CA PRO A 26 -9.66 -8.19 -20.70
C PRO A 26 -9.66 -9.30 -21.78
N PRO A 27 -8.67 -9.37 -22.67
CA PRO A 27 -8.23 -8.39 -23.67
C PRO A 27 -8.48 -8.95 -25.10
N GLN A 28 -8.44 -8.11 -26.15
CA GLN A 28 -8.04 -8.56 -27.49
C GLN A 28 -7.87 -7.40 -28.48
N LYS A 29 -6.70 -7.34 -29.12
CA LYS A 29 -6.65 -7.39 -30.59
C LYS A 29 -5.38 -8.06 -31.08
N LYS A 30 -5.59 -9.26 -31.66
CA LYS A 30 -4.80 -9.85 -32.74
C LYS A 30 -4.97 -9.00 -34.03
N PRO A 31 -4.12 -9.21 -35.04
CA PRO A 31 -3.35 -8.17 -35.73
C PRO A 31 -4.18 -7.22 -36.60
N ALA A 32 -3.57 -6.08 -36.94
CA ALA A 32 -4.10 -5.16 -37.93
C ALA A 32 -4.14 -5.82 -39.31
N GLU A 33 -5.30 -6.37 -39.68
CA GLU A 33 -5.71 -6.45 -41.09
C GLU A 33 -5.91 -5.03 -41.60
N GLY A 34 -4.80 -4.44 -42.04
CA GLY A 34 -4.70 -3.07 -42.52
C GLY A 34 -3.40 -2.81 -43.29
N GLU A 35 -2.74 -3.85 -43.81
CA GLU A 35 -1.69 -3.74 -44.84
C GLU A 35 -1.98 -4.64 -46.06
N ALA A 36 -3.16 -5.26 -46.13
CA ALA A 36 -3.61 -6.01 -47.32
C ALA A 36 -4.19 -5.12 -48.44
N ALA A 37 -4.11 -3.78 -48.30
CA ALA A 37 -4.60 -2.82 -49.31
C ALA A 37 -3.48 -1.95 -49.92
N GLN A 38 -2.19 -2.28 -49.69
CA GLN A 38 -1.07 -1.64 -50.37
C GLN A 38 -0.09 -2.61 -51.06
N GLN A 39 -0.44 -3.90 -51.15
CA GLN A 39 0.29 -4.90 -51.96
C GLN A 39 -0.30 -5.11 -53.36
N ALA A 40 -1.19 -4.24 -53.82
CA ALA A 40 -1.72 -4.26 -55.18
C ALA A 40 -1.38 -2.97 -55.94
N GLN A 41 -0.10 -2.59 -55.97
CA GLN A 41 0.46 -1.63 -56.94
C GLN A 41 1.99 -1.57 -56.78
N ALA A 42 2.68 -2.40 -57.55
CA ALA A 42 3.99 -2.16 -58.18
C ALA A 42 4.74 -3.48 -58.36
N GLU A 43 4.28 -4.28 -59.33
CA GLU A 43 5.21 -5.10 -60.11
C GLU A 43 6.15 -4.15 -60.88
N GLY A 44 7.46 -4.42 -60.82
CA GLY A 44 8.47 -3.67 -61.57
C GLY A 44 9.90 -3.94 -61.11
N GLN A 45 10.45 -5.10 -61.47
CA GLN A 45 11.91 -5.36 -61.54
C GLN A 45 12.56 -4.46 -62.64
N PRO A 46 13.91 -4.21 -62.67
CA PRO A 46 14.97 -5.21 -62.42
C PRO A 46 16.29 -4.76 -61.73
N ASN A 47 17.04 -5.80 -61.33
CA ASN A 47 18.46 -5.99 -60.94
C ASN A 47 19.51 -4.86 -61.14
N ALA A 48 20.46 -4.75 -60.18
CA ALA A 48 21.91 -4.73 -60.44
C ALA A 48 22.78 -4.85 -59.14
N ALA A 49 23.64 -5.87 -59.14
CA ALA A 49 25.07 -5.96 -58.73
C ALA A 49 25.67 -5.28 -57.47
N ASP A 50 26.45 -6.10 -56.76
CA ASP A 50 27.78 -5.88 -56.13
C ASP A 50 28.07 -4.64 -55.27
N ALA A 51 28.35 -4.87 -53.97
CA ALA A 51 29.64 -4.51 -53.36
C ALA A 51 29.73 -4.99 -51.88
N ALA A 52 30.86 -5.60 -51.56
CA ALA A 52 31.29 -6.04 -50.23
C ALA A 52 31.50 -4.87 -49.23
N PRO A 53 31.50 -5.13 -47.90
CA PRO A 53 31.53 -4.09 -46.88
C PRO A 53 32.95 -3.63 -46.52
N ALA A 54 33.11 -2.33 -46.27
CA ALA A 54 34.31 -1.74 -45.68
C ALA A 54 34.22 -1.73 -44.15
N LYS A 55 35.30 -2.17 -43.52
CA LYS A 55 35.54 -2.30 -42.06
C LYS A 55 35.56 -0.96 -41.34
N SER A 56 35.10 -0.94 -40.08
CA SER A 56 35.68 -0.07 -39.05
C SER A 56 35.80 -0.82 -37.73
N GLU A 57 37.00 -0.83 -37.19
CA GLU A 57 37.50 -1.63 -36.07
C GLU A 57 36.99 -1.14 -34.70
N ALA A 58 36.72 -2.10 -33.80
CA ALA A 58 36.65 -1.92 -32.35
C ALA A 58 37.60 -2.95 -31.69
N PRO A 59 38.18 -2.65 -30.52
CA PRO A 59 39.45 -3.20 -30.08
C PRO A 59 39.36 -4.67 -29.62
N LYS A 60 40.40 -5.44 -29.98
CA LYS A 60 40.62 -6.83 -29.60
C LYS A 60 40.86 -6.98 -28.10
N VAL A 61 40.12 -7.88 -27.47
CA VAL A 61 40.56 -8.59 -26.26
C VAL A 61 41.17 -9.90 -26.76
N GLU A 62 42.48 -10.07 -26.58
CA GLU A 62 43.20 -11.30 -26.91
C GLU A 62 42.87 -12.36 -25.87
N ALA A 63 42.19 -13.42 -26.30
CA ALA A 63 42.16 -14.70 -25.59
C ALA A 63 43.13 -15.65 -26.31
N LEU A 64 44.18 -16.07 -25.59
CA LEU A 64 45.07 -17.17 -25.94
C LEU A 64 44.48 -18.47 -25.40
N ALA A 65 44.36 -19.50 -26.26
CA ALA A 65 44.53 -20.94 -26.02
C ALA A 65 43.91 -21.69 -27.22
N GLU A 66 44.70 -22.22 -28.15
CA GLU A 66 45.34 -23.55 -28.16
C GLU A 66 44.36 -24.71 -28.44
N ASP A 67 44.70 -25.47 -29.48
CA ASP A 67 43.97 -26.61 -30.03
C ASP A 67 43.79 -27.76 -29.02
N GLY A 68 42.60 -28.38 -29.05
CA GLY A 68 42.43 -29.80 -28.78
C GLY A 68 42.70 -30.29 -27.36
N VAL A 69 41.87 -29.88 -26.40
CA VAL A 69 41.66 -30.62 -25.15
C VAL A 69 40.20 -31.03 -25.13
N GLU A 70 39.92 -32.34 -25.16
CA GLU A 70 38.59 -32.86 -24.87
C GLU A 70 38.16 -32.28 -23.51
N ALA A 71 37.09 -31.48 -23.50
CA ALA A 71 36.58 -30.86 -22.29
C ALA A 71 36.21 -31.96 -21.30
N GLU A 72 36.93 -32.04 -20.18
CA GLU A 72 36.54 -32.92 -19.08
C GLU A 72 35.10 -32.59 -18.65
N PRO A 73 34.28 -33.61 -18.33
CA PRO A 73 32.90 -33.38 -17.93
C PRO A 73 32.86 -32.45 -16.71
N LEU A 74 32.09 -31.38 -16.80
CA LEU A 74 31.91 -30.43 -15.71
C LEU A 74 31.42 -31.16 -14.45
N GLU A 75 32.16 -31.06 -13.35
CA GLU A 75 31.73 -31.66 -12.09
C GLU A 75 30.65 -30.80 -11.41
N GLU A 76 29.67 -31.47 -10.78
CA GLU A 76 28.68 -30.80 -9.96
C GLU A 76 29.33 -30.31 -8.66
N ILE A 77 29.32 -28.99 -8.43
CA ILE A 77 29.97 -28.38 -7.27
C ILE A 77 29.03 -28.49 -6.07
N ALA A 78 29.24 -29.51 -5.25
CA ALA A 78 28.55 -29.64 -3.97
C ALA A 78 29.05 -28.55 -3.00
N SER A 79 28.19 -27.58 -2.69
CA SER A 79 28.45 -26.52 -1.71
C SER A 79 27.61 -26.72 -0.45
N ASP A 80 28.17 -26.42 0.72
CA ASP A 80 27.41 -26.37 1.96
C ASP A 80 26.47 -25.15 1.98
N LEU A 81 25.44 -25.18 2.83
CA LEU A 81 24.54 -24.04 2.97
C LEU A 81 25.27 -22.91 3.70
N GLU A 82 25.37 -21.76 3.05
CA GLU A 82 26.05 -20.59 3.55
C GLU A 82 25.19 -19.33 3.40
N TYR A 83 25.46 -18.36 4.27
CA TYR A 83 24.83 -17.04 4.25
C TYR A 83 25.89 -15.96 4.13
N VAL A 84 25.60 -14.94 3.35
CA VAL A 84 26.46 -13.78 3.14
C VAL A 84 25.68 -12.53 3.50
N THR A 85 26.30 -11.63 4.26
CA THR A 85 25.69 -10.35 4.65
C THR A 85 26.42 -9.19 3.97
N LEU A 86 25.65 -8.25 3.43
CA LEU A 86 26.15 -7.00 2.85
C LEU A 86 25.50 -5.82 3.56
N GLY A 87 26.24 -4.72 3.74
CA GLY A 87 25.75 -3.51 4.38
C GLY A 87 25.69 -3.59 5.91
N SER A 88 24.86 -2.75 6.53
CA SER A 88 24.79 -2.62 7.99
C SER A 88 23.43 -2.10 8.43
N VAL A 89 22.95 -2.52 9.61
CA VAL A 89 21.75 -1.94 10.24
C VAL A 89 22.06 -0.73 11.12
N ASP A 90 23.35 -0.40 11.31
CA ASP A 90 23.79 0.82 12.00
C ASP A 90 23.38 2.07 11.18
N PRO A 91 22.60 3.00 11.75
CA PRO A 91 22.24 4.25 11.10
C PRO A 91 23.41 5.13 10.64
N GLU A 92 24.57 5.03 11.30
CA GLU A 92 25.76 5.85 11.02
C GLU A 92 26.70 5.18 10.00
N ALA A 93 26.46 3.92 9.65
CA ALA A 93 27.20 3.24 8.59
C ALA A 93 26.86 3.85 7.21
N PRO A 94 27.74 3.70 6.20
CA PRO A 94 27.51 4.21 4.85
C PRO A 94 26.47 3.39 4.07
N TYR A 95 25.50 2.75 4.73
CA TYR A 95 24.47 1.93 4.09
C TYR A 95 23.09 2.30 4.63
N ARG A 96 22.06 2.25 3.77
CA ARG A 96 20.64 2.33 4.22
C ARG A 96 20.01 0.96 4.43
N LEU A 97 20.70 -0.08 3.96
CA LEU A 97 20.24 -1.46 3.94
C LEU A 97 21.30 -2.36 4.56
N ALA A 98 20.82 -3.42 5.21
CA ALA A 98 21.55 -4.66 5.35
C ALA A 98 20.83 -5.75 4.58
N VAL A 99 21.59 -6.57 3.85
CA VAL A 99 21.07 -7.62 2.99
C VAL A 99 21.69 -8.94 3.42
N THR A 100 20.85 -9.92 3.78
CA THR A 100 21.29 -11.29 4.02
C THR A 100 20.93 -12.12 2.79
N LEU A 101 21.94 -12.71 2.16
CA LEU A 101 21.85 -13.59 1.01
C LEU A 101 22.13 -15.03 1.45
N THR A 102 21.57 -15.99 0.71
CA THR A 102 21.86 -17.41 0.87
C THR A 102 22.34 -17.97 -0.45
N ASN A 103 23.33 -18.87 -0.40
CA ASN A 103 23.77 -19.58 -1.59
C ASN A 103 22.75 -20.62 -2.05
N GLN A 104 21.76 -21.01 -1.22
CA GLN A 104 20.64 -21.83 -1.66
C GLN A 104 19.77 -21.06 -2.66
N GLY A 105 19.82 -21.47 -3.92
CA GLY A 105 19.20 -20.77 -5.04
C GLY A 105 19.72 -19.34 -5.28
N ALA A 106 20.89 -19.01 -4.73
CA ALA A 106 21.57 -17.73 -4.87
C ALA A 106 20.63 -16.53 -4.69
N GLY A 107 19.84 -16.53 -3.62
CA GLY A 107 18.71 -15.62 -3.42
C GLY A 107 18.88 -14.70 -2.22
N ILE A 108 18.01 -13.68 -2.14
CA ILE A 108 17.97 -12.78 -0.99
C ILE A 108 17.03 -13.35 0.06
N ARG A 109 17.58 -13.62 1.25
CA ARG A 109 16.84 -14.11 2.40
C ARG A 109 16.10 -12.98 3.12
N ARG A 110 16.78 -11.84 3.30
CA ARG A 110 16.28 -10.70 4.08
C ARG A 110 16.86 -9.37 3.59
N VAL A 111 16.07 -8.31 3.71
CA VAL A 111 16.52 -6.92 3.56
C VAL A 111 16.02 -6.10 4.76
N GLU A 112 16.95 -5.59 5.55
CA GLU A 112 16.71 -4.78 6.75
C GLU A 112 17.05 -3.31 6.48
N LEU A 113 16.27 -2.38 7.01
CA LEU A 113 16.55 -0.95 6.93
C LEU A 113 17.42 -0.50 8.11
N SER A 114 18.48 0.26 7.83
CA SER A 114 19.34 0.90 8.85
C SER A 114 18.67 2.12 9.51
N SER A 115 17.49 2.52 9.01
CA SER A 115 16.79 3.70 9.49
C SER A 115 16.29 3.52 10.93
N PRO A 116 16.69 4.38 11.90
CA PRO A 116 16.18 4.28 13.26
C PRO A 116 14.69 4.67 13.35
N ARG A 117 14.21 5.40 12.33
CA ARG A 117 12.84 5.92 12.22
C ARG A 117 11.81 4.83 11.93
N PHE A 118 12.21 3.78 11.21
CA PHE A 118 11.31 2.70 10.79
C PHE A 118 11.66 1.42 11.52
N ARG A 119 10.77 1.01 12.42
CA ARG A 119 10.87 -0.26 13.15
C ARG A 119 9.71 -1.17 12.76
N ASP A 120 9.83 -2.46 13.05
CA ASP A 120 8.70 -3.38 12.99
C ASP A 120 7.58 -2.93 13.96
N LEU A 121 6.32 -3.11 13.57
CA LEU A 121 5.14 -2.69 14.35
C LEU A 121 4.66 -3.77 15.32
N HIS A 122 4.94 -5.04 15.02
CA HIS A 122 4.45 -6.21 15.75
C HIS A 122 5.51 -6.81 16.66
N ASP A 123 6.79 -6.54 16.43
CA ASP A 123 7.86 -7.02 17.30
C ASP A 123 8.10 -6.11 18.52
N ARG A 124 7.85 -6.66 19.71
CA ARG A 124 8.06 -6.01 21.01
C ARG A 124 9.15 -6.70 21.85
N GLY A 125 9.76 -7.76 21.32
CA GLY A 125 10.84 -8.49 21.95
C GLY A 125 12.17 -7.74 21.88
N GLY A 126 13.18 -8.30 22.55
CA GLY A 126 14.56 -7.88 22.38
C GLY A 126 15.11 -8.43 21.06
N TYR A 127 15.78 -7.58 20.29
CA TYR A 127 16.45 -7.96 19.05
C TYR A 127 17.95 -8.02 19.27
N LEU A 128 18.56 -9.10 18.80
CA LEU A 128 20.00 -9.33 18.86
C LEU A 128 20.66 -9.32 17.47
N GLY A 129 19.89 -9.57 16.41
CA GLY A 129 20.39 -9.83 15.07
C GLY A 129 19.81 -11.14 14.52
N HIS A 130 19.69 -11.25 13.20
CA HIS A 130 19.30 -12.51 12.56
C HIS A 130 20.52 -13.37 12.31
N LEU A 131 20.65 -14.43 13.13
CA LEU A 131 21.84 -15.27 13.16
C LEU A 131 21.79 -16.53 12.29
N GLU A 132 20.62 -16.84 11.72
CA GLU A 132 20.34 -18.08 10.95
C GLU A 132 20.88 -19.34 11.68
N LEU A 133 20.47 -19.52 12.94
CA LEU A 133 21.06 -20.52 13.86
C LEU A 133 20.81 -21.96 13.40
N THR A 134 21.86 -22.80 13.50
CA THR A 134 21.76 -24.26 13.33
C THR A 134 22.20 -24.99 14.59
N THR A 135 21.58 -26.13 14.90
CA THR A 135 22.01 -26.99 16.01
C THR A 135 23.38 -27.59 15.71
N ASP A 136 24.32 -27.46 16.64
CA ASP A 136 25.66 -28.04 16.50
C ASP A 136 25.72 -29.43 17.14
N ASN A 137 26.45 -30.35 16.50
CA ASN A 137 26.63 -31.72 17.01
C ASN A 137 27.38 -31.75 18.36
N SER A 138 28.18 -30.73 18.64
CA SER A 138 28.94 -30.55 19.88
C SER A 138 28.11 -29.86 20.99
N GLY A 139 26.81 -29.63 20.74
CA GLY A 139 25.90 -28.90 21.62
C GLY A 139 25.97 -27.39 21.41
N GLY A 140 24.83 -26.72 21.65
CA GLY A 140 24.65 -25.29 21.41
C GLY A 140 24.14 -24.95 20.01
N LEU A 141 24.08 -23.66 19.71
CA LEU A 141 23.56 -23.10 18.46
C LEU A 141 24.68 -22.39 17.71
N ARG A 142 25.02 -22.88 16.51
CA ARG A 142 26.03 -22.29 15.63
C ARG A 142 25.45 -21.12 14.85
N ILE A 143 26.19 -20.01 14.83
CA ILE A 143 25.86 -18.78 14.09
C ILE A 143 26.24 -18.96 12.62
N GLN A 144 25.29 -18.79 11.71
CA GLN A 144 25.54 -18.91 10.26
C GLN A 144 25.55 -17.56 9.54
N SER A 145 24.92 -16.54 10.13
CA SER A 145 24.86 -15.19 9.57
C SER A 145 25.10 -14.17 10.68
N LEU A 146 25.77 -13.07 10.34
CA LEU A 146 25.93 -11.93 11.23
C LEU A 146 25.90 -10.65 10.42
N VAL A 147 24.98 -9.76 10.76
CA VAL A 147 24.82 -8.46 10.09
C VAL A 147 25.54 -7.39 10.90
N ALA A 148 26.33 -6.55 10.23
CA ALA A 148 27.02 -5.42 10.87
C ALA A 148 26.02 -4.43 11.50
N GLY A 149 26.39 -3.82 12.62
CA GLY A 149 25.53 -2.91 13.38
C GLY A 149 24.42 -3.57 14.20
N THR A 150 24.34 -4.90 14.20
CA THR A 150 23.45 -5.62 15.12
C THR A 150 24.06 -5.72 16.51
N PRO A 151 23.25 -5.85 17.58
CA PRO A 151 23.77 -6.05 18.94
C PRO A 151 24.71 -7.26 19.07
N ALA A 152 24.46 -8.34 18.34
CA ALA A 152 25.37 -9.48 18.28
C ALA A 152 26.75 -9.09 17.75
N ALA A 153 26.79 -8.34 16.66
CA ALA A 153 28.05 -7.87 16.07
C ALA A 153 28.77 -6.89 17.00
N GLU A 154 28.05 -5.96 17.62
CA GLU A 154 28.61 -5.02 18.61
C GLU A 154 29.19 -5.72 19.84
N ALA A 155 28.62 -6.86 20.24
CA ALA A 155 29.13 -7.69 21.33
C ALA A 155 30.34 -8.58 20.94
N GLY A 156 30.76 -8.53 19.68
CA GLY A 156 31.93 -9.26 19.17
C GLY A 156 31.68 -10.74 18.90
N LEU A 157 30.43 -11.13 18.62
CA LEU A 157 30.11 -12.45 18.07
C LEU A 157 30.59 -12.51 16.60
N GLU A 158 30.92 -13.71 16.12
CA GLU A 158 31.37 -13.96 14.75
C GLU A 158 30.60 -15.12 14.11
N VAL A 159 30.57 -15.16 12.77
CA VAL A 159 30.03 -16.31 12.04
C VAL A 159 30.86 -17.55 12.38
N GLY A 160 30.19 -18.66 12.69
CA GLY A 160 30.81 -19.90 13.15
C GLY A 160 30.92 -20.03 14.68
N ASP A 161 30.73 -18.96 15.45
CA ASP A 161 30.65 -19.04 16.91
C ASP A 161 29.46 -19.93 17.34
N ARG A 162 29.59 -20.60 18.49
CA ARG A 162 28.55 -21.45 19.10
C ARG A 162 28.03 -20.83 20.39
N ILE A 163 26.73 -20.56 20.44
CA ILE A 163 26.02 -20.10 21.65
C ILE A 163 25.63 -21.34 22.46
N VAL A 164 26.25 -21.52 23.64
CA VAL A 164 26.11 -22.73 24.46
C VAL A 164 25.03 -22.56 25.53
N SER A 165 25.04 -21.44 26.22
CA SER A 165 24.10 -21.13 27.31
C SER A 165 23.90 -19.63 27.45
N TYR A 166 22.91 -19.24 28.26
CA TYR A 166 22.66 -17.84 28.63
C TYR A 166 22.43 -17.71 30.13
N THR A 167 22.69 -16.51 30.64
CA THR A 167 22.45 -16.14 32.04
C THR A 167 21.43 -15.00 32.12
N ASN A 168 20.53 -15.09 33.09
CA ASN A 168 19.52 -14.07 33.35
C ASN A 168 20.09 -12.94 34.22
N GLY A 169 20.38 -11.78 33.62
CA GLY A 169 20.98 -10.62 34.30
C GLY A 169 22.45 -10.42 33.94
N GLY A 170 23.06 -9.33 34.42
CA GLY A 170 24.47 -8.99 34.18
C GLY A 170 25.46 -10.04 34.71
N THR A 171 26.75 -9.71 34.70
CA THR A 171 27.89 -10.64 34.93
C THR A 171 27.94 -11.36 36.29
N ASP A 172 27.00 -11.10 37.20
CA ASP A 172 27.07 -11.59 38.58
C ASP A 172 26.14 -12.80 38.81
N GLY A 173 26.68 -14.01 38.61
CA GLY A 173 26.29 -15.22 39.36
C GLY A 173 24.92 -15.85 39.11
N GLY A 174 24.22 -15.54 38.01
CA GLY A 174 22.96 -16.19 37.65
C GLY A 174 23.11 -17.65 37.18
N GLU A 175 22.05 -18.44 37.32
CA GLU A 175 22.00 -19.84 36.84
C GLU A 175 22.13 -19.89 35.30
N GLN A 176 23.15 -20.60 34.81
CA GLN A 176 23.38 -20.79 33.39
C GLN A 176 22.37 -21.79 32.81
N THR A 177 21.56 -21.33 31.87
CA THR A 177 20.59 -22.20 31.20
C THR A 177 21.14 -22.62 29.83
N PRO A 178 21.30 -23.93 29.56
CA PRO A 178 21.80 -24.41 28.27
C PRO A 178 20.80 -24.13 27.15
N LEU A 179 21.31 -23.86 25.94
CA LEU A 179 20.50 -23.64 24.74
C LEU A 179 20.67 -24.81 23.77
N THR A 180 19.55 -25.45 23.43
CA THR A 180 19.55 -26.61 22.51
C THR A 180 18.74 -26.40 21.25
N SER A 181 17.85 -25.41 21.23
CA SER A 181 16.97 -25.13 20.10
C SER A 181 16.90 -23.64 19.77
N ALA A 182 16.97 -23.34 18.46
CA ALA A 182 16.75 -21.99 17.95
C ALA A 182 15.35 -21.44 18.29
N GLU A 183 14.34 -22.33 18.41
CA GLU A 183 12.99 -21.93 18.81
C GLU A 183 12.95 -21.45 20.27
N GLU A 184 13.67 -22.14 21.17
CA GLU A 184 13.79 -21.74 22.58
C GLU A 184 14.51 -20.40 22.71
N PHE A 185 15.59 -20.21 21.96
CA PHE A 185 16.31 -18.94 21.92
C PHE A 185 15.44 -17.80 21.38
N GLY A 186 14.65 -18.07 20.34
CA GLY A 186 13.67 -17.10 19.83
C GLY A 186 12.62 -16.71 20.87
N LYS A 187 12.07 -17.68 21.62
CA LYS A 187 11.12 -17.42 22.72
C LYS A 187 11.76 -16.59 23.84
N LEU A 188 13.02 -16.87 24.19
CA LEU A 188 13.79 -16.08 25.14
C LEU A 188 13.85 -14.61 24.69
N LEU A 189 14.29 -14.34 23.46
CA LEU A 189 14.39 -12.98 22.93
C LEU A 189 13.03 -12.25 22.93
N VAL A 190 11.95 -12.93 22.54
CA VAL A 190 10.59 -12.37 22.56
C VAL A 190 10.11 -12.03 23.98
N SER A 191 10.54 -12.79 24.99
CA SER A 191 10.19 -12.52 26.39
C SER A 191 10.94 -11.31 27.00
N ARG A 192 12.03 -10.87 26.36
CA ARG A 192 12.88 -9.77 26.82
C ARG A 192 12.45 -8.45 26.20
N LYS A 193 12.80 -7.35 26.86
CA LYS A 193 12.56 -6.00 26.36
C LYS A 193 13.82 -5.44 25.68
N PRO A 194 13.67 -4.58 24.67
CA PRO A 194 14.77 -3.76 24.18
C PRO A 194 15.48 -3.00 25.32
N ARG A 195 16.79 -2.81 25.19
CA ARG A 195 17.73 -2.22 26.16
C ARG A 195 18.04 -3.06 27.39
N GLN A 196 17.52 -4.29 27.48
CA GLN A 196 17.97 -5.23 28.50
C GLN A 196 19.28 -5.89 28.06
N GLU A 197 20.16 -6.13 29.02
CA GLU A 197 21.37 -6.91 28.81
C GLU A 197 21.08 -8.41 28.92
N LEU A 198 21.78 -9.19 28.10
CA LEU A 198 21.75 -10.64 28.09
C LEU A 198 23.20 -11.13 27.99
N THR A 199 23.62 -11.96 28.95
CA THR A 199 24.94 -12.58 28.92
C THR A 199 24.85 -13.94 28.22
N LEU A 200 25.60 -14.10 27.14
CA LEU A 200 25.69 -15.33 26.35
C LEU A 200 27.05 -16.00 26.57
N GLN A 201 27.06 -17.31 26.79
CA GLN A 201 28.28 -18.10 26.75
C GLN A 201 28.54 -18.56 25.32
N VAL A 202 29.63 -18.05 24.74
CA VAL A 202 29.97 -18.25 23.33
C VAL A 202 31.31 -18.99 23.22
N ALA A 203 31.30 -20.13 22.55
CA ALA A 203 32.51 -20.89 22.22
C ALA A 203 32.92 -20.60 20.77
N ARG A 204 34.21 -20.31 20.56
CA ARG A 204 34.81 -20.08 19.24
C ARG A 204 35.68 -21.27 18.85
N GLY A 205 35.31 -21.95 17.77
CA GLY A 205 35.95 -23.21 17.38
C GLY A 205 35.90 -24.24 18.51
N GLU A 206 37.06 -24.79 18.87
CA GLU A 206 37.22 -25.72 20.01
C GLU A 206 37.56 -25.00 21.34
N GLY A 207 37.58 -23.66 21.36
CA GLY A 207 37.89 -22.88 22.54
C GLY A 207 36.83 -23.00 23.65
N ALA A 208 37.25 -22.74 24.89
CA ALA A 208 36.33 -22.69 26.03
C ALA A 208 35.28 -21.58 25.83
N PRO A 209 34.02 -21.79 26.30
CA PRO A 209 32.99 -20.75 26.24
C PRO A 209 33.41 -19.49 27.03
N VAL A 210 33.22 -18.33 26.42
CA VAL A 210 33.49 -17.00 27.01
C VAL A 210 32.19 -16.22 27.12
N ASP A 211 32.04 -15.46 28.20
CA ASP A 211 30.89 -14.58 28.40
C ASP A 211 30.92 -13.38 27.44
N ARG A 212 29.80 -13.15 26.76
CA ARG A 212 29.53 -12.00 25.91
C ARG A 212 28.26 -11.32 26.39
N VAL A 213 28.40 -10.09 26.89
CA VAL A 213 27.25 -9.27 27.30
C VAL A 213 26.70 -8.56 26.07
N VAL A 214 25.43 -8.79 25.78
CA VAL A 214 24.72 -8.21 24.63
C VAL A 214 23.62 -7.28 25.12
N THR A 215 23.59 -6.04 24.63
CA THR A 215 22.48 -5.11 24.89
C THR A 215 21.43 -5.24 23.80
N LEU A 216 20.26 -5.79 24.12
CA LEU A 216 19.21 -6.03 23.12
C LEU A 216 18.69 -4.70 22.54
N ALA A 217 18.44 -4.65 21.24
CA ALA A 217 17.90 -3.48 20.55
C ALA A 217 16.42 -3.67 20.18
N ARG A 218 15.84 -2.64 19.54
CA ARG A 218 14.55 -2.77 18.85
C ARG A 218 14.79 -3.30 17.45
N ARG A 219 14.00 -4.28 17.03
CA ARG A 219 14.09 -4.87 15.68
C ARG A 219 13.98 -3.80 14.57
N PRO A 220 14.92 -3.74 13.62
CA PRO A 220 14.80 -2.88 12.44
C PRO A 220 13.59 -3.29 11.59
N LEU A 221 13.15 -2.41 10.70
CA LEU A 221 12.13 -2.82 9.72
C LEU A 221 12.76 -3.69 8.65
N GLU A 222 12.11 -4.81 8.34
CA GLU A 222 12.48 -5.68 7.24
C GLU A 222 11.55 -5.47 6.07
N VAL A 223 12.10 -5.06 4.93
CA VAL A 223 11.33 -4.90 3.69
C VAL A 223 11.13 -6.25 3.00
N ILE A 224 12.12 -7.15 3.10
CA ILE A 224 12.03 -8.53 2.62
C ILE A 224 12.36 -9.44 3.81
N ARG A 225 11.53 -10.46 4.04
CA ARG A 225 11.79 -11.49 5.05
C ARG A 225 11.10 -12.81 4.70
N PRO A 226 11.55 -13.94 5.26
CA PRO A 226 10.78 -15.18 5.33
C PRO A 226 9.28 -15.00 5.58
N GLU A 227 8.44 -15.62 4.75
CA GLU A 227 6.98 -15.53 4.92
C GLU A 227 6.49 -16.19 6.21
N VAL A 228 7.18 -17.25 6.66
CA VAL A 228 6.91 -17.90 7.96
C VAL A 228 6.89 -16.89 9.12
N GLU A 229 7.72 -15.83 9.05
CA GLU A 229 7.75 -14.78 10.07
C GLU A 229 6.56 -13.82 9.98
N ASN A 230 6.10 -13.48 8.77
CA ASN A 230 4.86 -12.72 8.60
C ASN A 230 3.66 -13.48 9.18
N VAL A 231 3.60 -14.79 8.97
CA VAL A 231 2.56 -15.64 9.54
C VAL A 231 2.67 -15.71 11.06
N LEU A 232 3.88 -15.87 11.60
CA LEU A 232 4.13 -15.85 13.04
C LEU A 232 3.66 -14.53 13.68
N MET A 233 4.04 -13.38 13.12
CA MET A 233 3.65 -12.07 13.65
C MET A 233 2.14 -11.83 13.62
N ARG A 234 1.45 -12.39 12.61
CA ARG A 234 -0.01 -12.28 12.49
C ARG A 234 -0.76 -13.20 13.44
N THR A 235 -0.30 -14.45 13.56
CA THR A 235 -1.05 -15.52 14.26
C THR A 235 -0.53 -15.83 15.66
N GLY A 236 0.65 -15.31 16.01
CA GLY A 236 1.39 -15.67 17.22
C GLY A 236 1.96 -17.09 17.22
N LYS A 237 1.87 -17.84 16.11
CA LYS A 237 2.27 -19.25 16.01
C LYS A 237 3.15 -19.48 14.78
N LEU A 238 4.26 -20.22 14.97
CA LEU A 238 5.13 -20.62 13.87
C LEU A 238 4.47 -21.77 13.11
N PRO A 239 4.19 -21.63 11.80
CA PRO A 239 3.52 -22.67 11.04
C PRO A 239 4.52 -23.79 10.65
N LYS A 240 4.08 -25.05 10.74
CA LYS A 240 4.93 -26.23 10.47
C LYS A 240 5.26 -26.48 8.99
N LYS A 241 4.53 -25.88 8.04
CA LYS A 241 4.56 -26.23 6.60
C LYS A 241 4.58 -25.05 5.63
N VAL A 242 4.94 -23.84 6.10
CA VAL A 242 4.99 -22.66 5.21
C VAL A 242 6.37 -22.59 4.58
N ALA A 243 6.44 -22.85 3.27
CA ALA A 243 7.64 -22.63 2.49
C ALA A 243 8.04 -21.15 2.57
N SER A 244 9.33 -20.87 2.76
CA SER A 244 9.88 -19.51 2.79
C SER A 244 11.09 -19.38 1.85
N PRO A 245 10.92 -19.67 0.55
CA PRO A 245 12.00 -19.54 -0.43
C PRO A 245 12.56 -18.11 -0.46
N PRO A 246 13.87 -17.95 -0.71
CA PRO A 246 14.47 -16.64 -0.85
C PRO A 246 13.89 -15.87 -2.04
N SER A 247 14.01 -14.55 -2.00
CA SER A 247 13.64 -13.66 -3.11
C SER A 247 14.64 -13.77 -4.25
N PHE A 248 14.21 -13.40 -5.46
CA PHE A 248 15.05 -13.36 -6.66
C PHE A 248 15.55 -14.71 -7.17
N GLN A 249 14.79 -15.80 -6.98
CA GLN A 249 15.15 -17.11 -7.51
C GLN A 249 15.17 -17.13 -9.04
N PHE A 250 16.17 -17.83 -9.59
CA PHE A 250 16.37 -18.00 -11.03
C PHE A 250 16.13 -19.46 -11.42
N THR A 251 15.41 -19.68 -12.51
CA THR A 251 15.26 -21.01 -13.15
C THR A 251 15.15 -20.89 -14.66
N PHE A 252 15.27 -22.02 -15.37
CA PHE A 252 14.92 -22.09 -16.79
C PHE A 252 13.45 -22.47 -16.99
N GLU A 253 12.74 -21.76 -17.88
CA GLU A 253 11.45 -22.19 -18.42
C GLU A 253 11.64 -23.10 -19.65
N GLN A 254 12.72 -22.88 -20.40
CA GLN A 254 13.15 -23.72 -21.52
C GLN A 254 14.66 -23.87 -21.49
N LEU A 255 15.12 -25.10 -21.77
CA LEU A 255 16.52 -25.43 -21.97
C LEU A 255 16.61 -26.52 -23.03
N GLY A 256 17.19 -26.20 -24.19
CA GLY A 256 17.18 -27.13 -25.32
C GLY A 256 15.74 -27.43 -25.77
N ARG A 257 15.40 -28.72 -25.80
CA ARG A 257 14.05 -29.22 -26.11
C ARG A 257 13.14 -29.35 -24.88
N GLU A 258 13.70 -29.23 -23.68
CA GLU A 258 12.94 -29.38 -22.44
C GLU A 258 12.27 -28.05 -22.08
N LYS A 259 10.97 -28.08 -21.79
CA LYS A 259 10.19 -26.90 -21.40
C LYS A 259 9.30 -27.20 -20.21
N LEU A 260 9.15 -26.23 -19.32
CA LEU A 260 8.14 -26.28 -18.26
C LEU A 260 6.71 -26.23 -18.85
N PRO A 261 5.72 -26.82 -18.17
CA PRO A 261 4.34 -26.77 -18.63
C PRO A 261 3.85 -25.31 -18.70
N SER A 262 3.14 -24.97 -19.77
CA SER A 262 2.52 -23.65 -19.92
C SER A 262 1.49 -23.39 -18.81
N GLN A 263 1.24 -22.12 -18.51
CA GLN A 263 0.24 -21.74 -17.50
C GLN A 263 -1.15 -22.31 -17.76
N GLU A 264 -1.59 -22.35 -19.03
CA GLU A 264 -2.87 -22.95 -19.38
C GLU A 264 -2.91 -24.45 -19.08
N LYS A 265 -1.79 -25.16 -19.35
CA LYS A 265 -1.66 -26.58 -19.03
C LYS A 265 -1.66 -26.80 -17.52
N VAL A 266 -0.96 -25.96 -16.76
CA VAL A 266 -0.97 -25.98 -15.29
C VAL A 266 -2.37 -25.74 -14.75
N LYS A 267 -3.11 -24.74 -15.27
CA LYS A 267 -4.50 -24.47 -14.86
C LYS A 267 -5.43 -25.65 -15.13
N ARG A 268 -5.28 -26.33 -16.28
CA ARG A 268 -6.05 -27.55 -16.59
C ARG A 268 -5.74 -28.68 -15.61
N ILE A 269 -4.45 -28.96 -15.35
CA ILE A 269 -4.02 -29.96 -14.37
C ILE A 269 -4.60 -29.67 -12.98
N LEU A 270 -4.57 -28.40 -12.55
CA LEU A 270 -5.14 -27.99 -11.26
C LEU A 270 -6.66 -28.19 -11.21
N ALA A 271 -7.38 -27.83 -12.27
CA ALA A 271 -8.83 -28.00 -12.35
C ALA A 271 -9.24 -29.47 -12.35
N GLU A 272 -8.55 -30.31 -13.13
CA GLU A 272 -8.74 -31.76 -13.16
C GLU A 272 -8.45 -32.40 -11.80
N ALA A 273 -7.38 -31.98 -11.11
CA ALA A 273 -7.05 -32.48 -9.79
C ALA A 273 -8.06 -32.03 -8.73
N GLU A 274 -8.60 -30.81 -8.83
CA GLU A 274 -9.67 -30.33 -7.93
C GLU A 274 -10.97 -31.12 -8.13
N GLU A 275 -11.33 -31.44 -9.37
CA GLU A 275 -12.49 -32.29 -9.70
C GLU A 275 -12.34 -33.71 -9.15
N ASN A 276 -11.12 -34.25 -9.16
CA ASN A 276 -10.81 -35.61 -8.71
C ASN A 276 -10.38 -35.71 -7.23
N ASP A 277 -10.39 -34.61 -6.47
CA ASP A 277 -9.84 -34.50 -5.09
C ASP A 277 -8.39 -35.01 -4.95
N GLU A 278 -7.59 -34.82 -6.00
CA GLU A 278 -6.18 -35.20 -6.07
C GLU A 278 -5.25 -34.03 -5.69
N LYS A 279 -4.01 -34.36 -5.29
CA LYS A 279 -2.95 -33.36 -5.09
C LYS A 279 -2.05 -33.31 -6.33
N PRO A 280 -2.17 -32.28 -7.17
CA PRO A 280 -1.38 -32.18 -8.39
C PRO A 280 0.09 -31.88 -8.06
N VAL A 281 1.01 -32.52 -8.78
CA VAL A 281 2.44 -32.19 -8.75
C VAL A 281 2.74 -31.27 -9.92
N ILE A 282 3.00 -30.00 -9.64
CA ILE A 282 3.43 -29.02 -10.65
C ILE A 282 4.93 -28.88 -10.58
N LEU A 283 5.61 -29.15 -11.69
CA LEU A 283 7.05 -28.91 -11.81
C LEU A 283 7.34 -27.40 -11.75
N GLU A 284 8.07 -26.97 -10.73
CA GLU A 284 8.55 -25.58 -10.63
C GLU A 284 9.81 -25.34 -11.47
N GLU A 285 10.53 -26.41 -11.81
CA GLU A 285 11.83 -26.42 -12.48
C GLU A 285 11.96 -27.63 -13.44
N ILE A 286 12.81 -27.50 -14.46
CA ILE A 286 13.08 -28.57 -15.43
C ILE A 286 13.74 -29.75 -14.71
N VAL A 287 13.32 -30.98 -15.04
CA VAL A 287 13.81 -32.18 -14.35
C VAL A 287 15.32 -32.34 -14.57
N GLY A 288 16.08 -32.42 -13.46
CA GLY A 288 17.54 -32.50 -13.49
C GLY A 288 18.25 -31.14 -13.56
N VAL A 289 17.51 -30.03 -13.62
CA VAL A 289 18.03 -28.68 -13.40
C VAL A 289 17.56 -28.31 -12.00
N ALA A 290 18.46 -28.35 -11.01
CA ALA A 290 18.16 -27.98 -9.64
C ALA A 290 18.89 -26.67 -9.34
N LEU A 291 18.23 -25.53 -9.54
CA LEU A 291 18.75 -24.20 -9.25
C LEU A 291 18.01 -23.54 -8.10
N ARG A 292 16.76 -23.90 -7.80
CA ARG A 292 15.99 -23.25 -6.70
C ARG A 292 16.44 -23.68 -5.31
N ASN A 293 16.73 -24.96 -5.15
CA ASN A 293 16.91 -25.61 -3.85
C ASN A 293 18.33 -26.14 -3.62
N SER A 294 19.17 -26.13 -4.66
CA SER A 294 20.60 -26.45 -4.57
C SER A 294 21.39 -25.30 -3.97
N ASN A 295 22.53 -25.63 -3.38
CA ASN A 295 23.48 -24.66 -2.88
C ASN A 295 24.46 -24.31 -4.00
N TRP A 296 24.52 -23.03 -4.35
CA TRP A 296 25.44 -22.52 -5.36
C TRP A 296 26.81 -22.28 -4.72
N GLU A 297 27.86 -22.35 -5.54
CA GLU A 297 29.21 -21.98 -5.14
C GLU A 297 29.28 -20.46 -4.91
N ILE A 298 29.95 -20.01 -3.85
CA ILE A 298 30.28 -18.59 -3.65
C ILE A 298 31.62 -18.34 -4.37
N ALA A 299 31.55 -17.93 -5.64
CA ALA A 299 32.73 -17.74 -6.48
C ALA A 299 33.56 -16.50 -6.09
N ASN A 300 32.90 -15.45 -5.60
CA ASN A 300 33.59 -14.25 -5.12
C ASN A 300 32.76 -13.53 -4.05
N ARG A 301 33.42 -12.86 -3.10
CA ARG A 301 32.79 -11.98 -2.13
C ARG A 301 33.72 -10.83 -1.74
N ASP A 302 33.16 -9.63 -1.66
CA ASP A 302 33.81 -8.44 -1.10
C ASP A 302 32.85 -7.72 -0.14
N GLU A 303 33.25 -6.57 0.40
CA GLU A 303 32.45 -5.80 1.38
C GLU A 303 31.09 -5.31 0.83
N THR A 304 30.98 -5.19 -0.49
CA THR A 304 29.83 -4.61 -1.21
C THR A 304 29.17 -5.58 -2.17
N SER A 305 29.79 -6.71 -2.48
CA SER A 305 29.32 -7.64 -3.50
C SER A 305 29.52 -9.11 -3.17
N VAL A 306 28.67 -9.95 -3.75
CA VAL A 306 28.80 -11.40 -3.72
C VAL A 306 28.39 -11.99 -5.06
N THR A 307 29.18 -12.93 -5.56
CA THR A 307 28.91 -13.69 -6.79
C THR A 307 28.68 -15.15 -6.44
N PHE A 308 27.49 -15.64 -6.79
CA PHE A 308 27.14 -17.05 -6.74
C PHE A 308 27.27 -17.67 -8.13
N ARG A 309 27.70 -18.93 -8.17
CA ARG A 309 27.93 -19.69 -9.41
C ARG A 309 27.29 -21.07 -9.30
N ALA A 310 26.58 -21.48 -10.34
CA ALA A 310 26.08 -22.83 -10.51
C ALA A 310 26.46 -23.35 -11.90
N VAL A 311 26.88 -24.61 -11.96
CA VAL A 311 27.21 -25.29 -13.21
C VAL A 311 26.14 -26.34 -13.48
N LEU A 312 25.73 -26.47 -14.73
CA LEU A 312 24.77 -27.47 -15.20
C LEU A 312 25.48 -28.44 -16.15
N PRO A 313 26.13 -29.50 -15.64
CA PRO A 313 26.94 -30.41 -16.45
C PRO A 313 26.18 -31.02 -17.63
N LYS A 314 24.92 -31.43 -17.41
CA LYS A 314 24.06 -32.02 -18.45
C LYS A 314 23.90 -31.11 -19.69
N TYR A 315 24.02 -29.80 -19.53
CA TYR A 315 23.78 -28.82 -20.60
C TYR A 315 25.03 -28.03 -20.97
N ASN A 316 26.18 -28.29 -20.33
CA ASN A 316 27.39 -27.46 -20.47
C ASN A 316 27.12 -25.97 -20.30
N LEU A 317 26.34 -25.61 -19.27
CA LEU A 317 26.03 -24.22 -18.95
C LEU A 317 26.60 -23.83 -17.59
N GLU A 318 27.03 -22.58 -17.51
CA GLU A 318 27.33 -21.92 -16.24
C GLU A 318 26.35 -20.77 -16.04
N VAL A 319 25.83 -20.65 -14.82
CA VAL A 319 24.97 -19.53 -14.40
C VAL A 319 25.65 -18.81 -13.24
N GLN A 320 25.78 -17.49 -13.34
CA GLN A 320 26.28 -16.66 -12.26
C GLN A 320 25.26 -15.58 -11.89
N LYS A 321 25.19 -15.29 -10.59
CA LYS A 321 24.42 -14.17 -10.03
C LYS A 321 25.29 -13.33 -9.15
N THR A 322 25.46 -12.07 -9.51
CA THR A 322 26.23 -11.11 -8.71
C THR A 322 25.30 -10.06 -8.12
N TYR A 323 25.31 -9.95 -6.79
CA TYR A 323 24.61 -8.89 -6.07
C TYR A 323 25.61 -7.83 -5.65
N ARG A 324 25.30 -6.54 -5.86
CA ARG A 324 26.13 -5.42 -5.37
C ARG A 324 25.30 -4.39 -4.64
N LEU A 325 25.73 -4.00 -3.46
CA LEU A 325 25.13 -2.96 -2.64
C LEU A 325 25.97 -1.68 -2.75
N GLN A 326 25.35 -0.57 -3.10
CA GLN A 326 26.05 0.71 -3.19
C GLN A 326 26.11 1.42 -1.83
N PRO A 327 27.29 1.86 -1.37
CA PRO A 327 27.41 2.71 -0.20
C PRO A 327 26.89 4.13 -0.50
N VAL A 328 26.43 4.81 0.55
CA VAL A 328 26.03 6.21 0.53
C VAL A 328 27.25 7.08 0.84
N PRO A 329 27.59 8.04 -0.03
CA PRO A 329 28.67 8.99 0.21
C PRO A 329 28.47 9.76 1.52
N ALA A 330 29.55 10.09 2.22
CA ALA A 330 29.52 10.69 3.56
C ALA A 330 28.70 11.99 3.62
N GLU A 331 28.82 12.81 2.57
CA GLU A 331 28.11 14.07 2.39
C GLU A 331 26.58 13.89 2.22
N GLU A 332 26.14 12.75 1.72
CA GLU A 332 24.73 12.44 1.44
C GLU A 332 24.06 11.57 2.53
N GLN A 333 24.80 11.11 3.54
CA GLN A 333 24.25 10.27 4.61
C GLN A 333 23.07 10.92 5.36
N LYS A 334 23.04 12.26 5.45
CA LYS A 334 21.91 13.00 6.05
C LYS A 334 20.75 13.23 5.08
N ASN A 335 20.96 13.09 3.77
CA ASN A 335 19.92 13.26 2.77
C ASN A 335 19.01 12.02 2.71
N LYS A 336 17.82 12.15 3.31
CA LYS A 336 16.78 11.12 3.36
C LYS A 336 16.25 10.67 1.99
N ASN A 337 16.51 11.44 0.93
CA ASN A 337 16.07 11.17 -0.43
C ASN A 337 17.20 10.69 -1.35
N TYR A 338 18.44 10.61 -0.87
CA TYR A 338 19.53 10.04 -1.65
C TYR A 338 19.23 8.56 -1.99
N PRO A 339 19.51 8.09 -3.23
CA PRO A 339 19.21 6.74 -3.67
C PRO A 339 20.13 5.68 -3.04
N GLY A 340 19.97 5.42 -1.73
CA GLY A 340 20.72 4.40 -0.99
C GLY A 340 19.93 3.12 -0.65
N TYR A 341 18.69 3.00 -1.13
CA TYR A 341 17.79 1.86 -0.87
C TYR A 341 17.78 0.85 -2.03
N GLY A 342 18.87 0.79 -2.79
CA GLY A 342 18.99 -0.04 -3.98
C GLY A 342 20.19 -0.97 -3.95
N LEU A 343 20.07 -2.09 -4.65
CA LEU A 343 21.17 -3.00 -4.97
C LEU A 343 21.04 -3.50 -6.41
N THR A 344 22.12 -3.96 -7.00
CA THR A 344 22.14 -4.46 -8.38
C THR A 344 22.19 -5.98 -8.39
N LEU A 345 21.44 -6.63 -9.28
CA LEU A 345 21.55 -8.05 -9.60
C LEU A 345 21.99 -8.20 -11.05
N ASP A 346 23.20 -8.74 -11.25
CA ASP A 346 23.66 -9.17 -12.57
C ASP A 346 23.50 -10.67 -12.71
N LEU A 347 22.84 -11.07 -13.79
CA LEU A 347 22.64 -12.45 -14.19
C LEU A 347 23.48 -12.73 -15.43
N VAL A 348 24.33 -13.74 -15.34
CA VAL A 348 25.19 -14.18 -16.44
C VAL A 348 24.89 -15.65 -16.73
N VAL A 349 24.65 -16.01 -17.98
CA VAL A 349 24.53 -17.41 -18.43
C VAL A 349 25.56 -17.62 -19.53
N ARG A 350 26.47 -18.58 -19.36
CA ARG A 350 27.53 -18.89 -20.32
C ARG A 350 27.29 -20.26 -20.94
N ASN A 351 27.37 -20.32 -22.26
CA ASN A 351 27.39 -21.58 -22.97
C ASN A 351 28.83 -22.09 -23.06
N LEU A 352 29.15 -23.13 -22.28
CA LEU A 352 30.46 -23.78 -22.26
C LEU A 352 30.53 -24.95 -23.26
N GLY A 353 29.43 -25.26 -23.94
CA GLY A 353 29.35 -26.33 -24.92
C GLY A 353 29.75 -25.87 -26.33
N GLU A 354 29.81 -26.85 -27.24
CA GLU A 354 30.13 -26.66 -28.65
C GLU A 354 28.89 -26.43 -29.54
N GLN A 355 27.68 -26.49 -28.97
CA GLN A 355 26.41 -26.35 -29.69
C GLN A 355 25.62 -25.16 -29.17
N ASP A 356 24.86 -24.54 -30.07
CA ASP A 356 23.90 -23.50 -29.73
C ASP A 356 22.83 -24.05 -28.77
N MET A 357 22.55 -23.28 -27.73
CA MET A 357 21.62 -23.66 -26.67
C MET A 357 20.40 -22.73 -26.67
N PRO A 358 19.24 -23.18 -27.20
CA PRO A 358 17.99 -22.44 -27.07
C PRO A 358 17.58 -22.44 -25.60
N LEU A 359 17.42 -21.25 -25.02
CA LEU A 359 17.04 -21.10 -23.62
C LEU A 359 16.01 -19.99 -23.42
N ARG A 360 15.24 -20.13 -22.33
CA ARG A 360 14.35 -19.11 -21.81
C ARG A 360 14.36 -19.21 -20.30
N TYR A 361 14.60 -18.11 -19.59
CA TYR A 361 14.68 -18.14 -18.14
C TYR A 361 13.50 -17.45 -17.46
N ARG A 362 13.35 -17.77 -16.18
CA ARG A 362 12.44 -17.17 -15.22
C ARG A 362 13.24 -16.54 -14.09
N LEU A 363 12.89 -15.30 -13.74
CA LEU A 363 13.39 -14.61 -12.57
C LEU A 363 12.21 -14.20 -11.70
N ASP A 364 12.13 -14.78 -10.50
CA ASP A 364 11.16 -14.38 -9.50
C ASP A 364 11.56 -13.05 -8.86
N GLY A 365 10.60 -12.27 -8.39
CA GLY A 365 10.83 -10.97 -7.77
C GLY A 365 11.04 -11.06 -6.25
N PRO A 366 10.83 -9.94 -5.54
CA PRO A 366 10.81 -9.93 -4.09
C PRO A 366 9.55 -10.62 -3.55
N ASN A 367 9.66 -11.25 -2.39
CA ASN A 367 8.55 -11.86 -1.66
C ASN A 367 8.65 -11.58 -0.16
N GLY A 368 7.58 -11.89 0.59
CA GLY A 368 7.62 -11.82 2.05
C GLY A 368 7.64 -10.40 2.64
N LEU A 369 7.19 -9.38 1.90
CA LEU A 369 7.08 -8.01 2.40
C LEU A 369 6.23 -7.95 3.68
N PRO A 370 6.51 -7.02 4.60
CA PRO A 370 5.78 -6.90 5.85
C PRO A 370 4.33 -6.44 5.63
N ILE A 371 3.43 -6.94 6.47
CA ILE A 371 2.06 -6.43 6.58
C ILE A 371 2.03 -5.39 7.70
N GLU A 372 1.71 -4.13 7.39
CA GLU A 372 1.77 -3.01 8.38
C GLU A 372 0.92 -3.24 9.63
N GLY A 373 -0.26 -3.85 9.44
CA GLY A 373 -1.22 -4.04 10.51
C GLY A 373 -2.27 -5.04 10.10
N TRP A 374 -2.09 -6.30 10.48
CA TRP A 374 -2.97 -7.38 10.02
C TRP A 374 -4.47 -7.10 10.21
N TRP A 375 -4.87 -6.45 11.32
CA TRP A 375 -6.28 -6.20 11.64
C TRP A 375 -6.83 -4.86 11.12
N TYR A 376 -6.00 -3.88 10.75
CA TYR A 376 -6.45 -2.52 10.37
C TYR A 376 -5.92 -2.02 9.02
N ALA A 377 -4.85 -2.62 8.49
CA ALA A 377 -4.24 -2.19 7.25
C ALA A 377 -5.22 -2.40 6.09
N ASN A 378 -5.50 -1.30 5.39
CA ASN A 378 -6.28 -1.29 4.18
C ASN A 378 -5.58 -0.35 3.20
N LYS A 379 -5.26 -0.88 2.02
CA LYS A 379 -4.71 -0.11 0.92
C LYS A 379 -5.84 0.19 -0.05
N ILE A 380 -5.91 1.44 -0.51
CA ILE A 380 -6.85 1.82 -1.58
C ILE A 380 -6.11 1.63 -2.89
N GLY A 381 -6.65 0.76 -3.75
CA GLY A 381 -6.10 0.47 -5.06
C GLY A 381 -6.33 1.59 -6.06
N ARG A 382 -5.75 1.44 -7.24
CA ARG A 382 -5.99 2.33 -8.40
C ARG A 382 -7.40 2.19 -8.97
N GLU A 383 -8.00 1.01 -8.81
CA GLU A 383 -9.39 0.72 -9.18
C GLU A 383 -10.34 1.09 -8.03
N TRP A 384 -11.64 1.32 -8.33
CA TRP A 384 -12.72 1.56 -7.37
C TRP A 384 -12.96 0.32 -6.48
N GLY A 385 -12.00 -0.03 -5.63
CA GLY A 385 -11.98 -1.25 -4.80
C GLY A 385 -10.82 -1.27 -3.81
N ALA A 386 -10.89 -2.22 -2.86
CA ALA A 386 -9.80 -2.45 -1.91
C ALA A 386 -8.61 -3.08 -2.63
N ALA A 387 -7.43 -2.47 -2.53
CA ALA A 387 -6.18 -3.14 -2.82
C ALA A 387 -5.83 -4.09 -1.68
N GLY A 388 -5.06 -5.15 -1.97
CA GLY A 388 -4.55 -6.00 -0.92
C GLY A 388 -3.44 -5.31 -0.13
N ILE A 389 -2.93 -6.02 0.87
CA ILE A 389 -1.88 -5.49 1.75
C ILE A 389 -0.53 -5.51 1.04
N ARG A 390 -0.35 -6.42 0.07
CA ARG A 390 0.84 -6.62 -0.75
C ARG A 390 0.38 -6.89 -2.18
N ASP A 391 0.44 -5.88 -3.04
CA ASP A 391 0.02 -6.03 -4.43
C ASP A 391 1.23 -6.23 -5.33
N VAL A 392 1.06 -7.02 -6.39
CA VAL A 392 2.04 -7.05 -7.47
C VAL A 392 1.79 -5.83 -8.36
N VAL A 393 2.84 -5.06 -8.63
CA VAL A 393 2.79 -3.87 -9.49
C VAL A 393 3.72 -4.04 -10.67
N ALA A 394 3.32 -3.50 -11.82
CA ALA A 394 4.14 -3.47 -13.02
C ALA A 394 3.85 -2.22 -13.85
N ARG A 395 4.87 -1.75 -14.56
CA ARG A 395 4.76 -0.67 -15.54
C ARG A 395 5.44 -1.12 -16.83
N HIS A 396 4.67 -1.12 -17.91
CA HIS A 396 5.20 -1.28 -19.27
C HIS A 396 5.35 0.08 -19.93
N VAL A 397 6.30 0.21 -20.85
CA VAL A 397 6.49 1.42 -21.65
C VAL A 397 5.20 1.71 -22.45
N GLY A 398 4.78 2.97 -22.46
CA GLY A 398 3.51 3.41 -23.09
C GLY A 398 2.22 3.12 -22.33
N ASN A 399 2.22 2.23 -21.32
CA ASN A 399 1.01 1.79 -20.61
C ASN A 399 0.92 2.35 -19.19
N ASP A 400 -0.28 2.38 -18.61
CA ASP A 400 -0.43 2.77 -17.20
C ASP A 400 0.17 1.77 -16.20
N THR A 401 0.47 2.21 -14.97
CA THR A 401 0.98 1.30 -13.93
C THR A 401 -0.16 0.38 -13.50
N VAL A 402 0.03 -0.91 -13.70
CA VAL A 402 -0.92 -1.96 -13.33
C VAL A 402 -0.66 -2.41 -11.90
N GLN A 403 -1.72 -2.78 -11.20
CA GLN A 403 -1.69 -3.25 -9.82
C GLN A 403 -2.63 -4.45 -9.71
N VAL A 404 -2.11 -5.60 -9.29
CA VAL A 404 -2.87 -6.85 -9.13
C VAL A 404 -2.87 -7.23 -7.66
N GLY A 405 -4.08 -7.36 -7.10
CA GLY A 405 -4.27 -7.69 -5.69
C GLY A 405 -3.95 -9.15 -5.36
N PRO A 406 -3.47 -9.44 -4.14
CA PRO A 406 -3.10 -10.79 -3.69
C PRO A 406 -4.29 -11.75 -3.69
N THR A 407 -5.51 -11.26 -3.40
CA THR A 407 -6.72 -12.09 -3.49
C THR A 407 -7.01 -12.55 -4.91
N THR A 408 -6.77 -11.70 -5.91
CA THR A 408 -6.94 -12.04 -7.34
C THR A 408 -5.89 -13.06 -7.77
N ILE A 409 -4.64 -12.87 -7.35
CA ILE A 409 -3.53 -13.78 -7.63
C ILE A 409 -3.78 -15.15 -6.99
N ALA A 410 -4.19 -15.18 -5.72
CA ALA A 410 -4.47 -16.42 -4.99
C ALA A 410 -5.64 -17.24 -5.59
N LYS A 411 -6.59 -16.58 -6.28
CA LYS A 411 -7.67 -17.25 -7.02
C LYS A 411 -7.26 -17.81 -8.38
N GLY A 412 -6.06 -17.47 -8.87
CA GLY A 412 -5.63 -17.80 -10.23
C GLY A 412 -6.26 -16.92 -11.33
N ASP A 413 -6.93 -15.84 -10.93
CA ASP A 413 -7.60 -14.87 -11.82
C ASP A 413 -6.63 -13.81 -12.37
N ALA A 414 -5.37 -13.81 -11.91
CA ALA A 414 -4.36 -12.89 -12.42
C ALA A 414 -3.97 -13.22 -13.86
N GLU A 415 -4.01 -12.21 -14.73
CA GLU A 415 -3.61 -12.34 -16.12
C GLU A 415 -2.10 -12.19 -16.31
N THR A 416 -1.56 -12.89 -17.30
CA THR A 416 -0.19 -12.68 -17.77
C THR A 416 -0.10 -11.35 -18.50
N MET A 417 0.87 -10.52 -18.11
CA MET A 417 1.16 -9.26 -18.78
C MET A 417 2.21 -9.52 -19.86
N GLN A 418 1.84 -9.28 -21.11
CA GLN A 418 2.70 -9.37 -22.28
C GLN A 418 2.57 -8.08 -23.07
N GLY A 419 3.58 -7.72 -23.86
CA GLY A 419 3.50 -6.59 -24.80
C GLY A 419 4.70 -5.65 -24.71
N PRO A 420 4.50 -4.33 -24.56
CA PRO A 420 5.60 -3.36 -24.62
C PRO A 420 6.70 -3.66 -23.61
N PRO A 421 7.93 -3.12 -23.79
CA PRO A 421 9.03 -3.34 -22.86
C PRO A 421 8.64 -3.07 -21.40
N LEU A 422 9.04 -3.97 -20.50
CA LEU A 422 8.84 -3.78 -19.07
C LEU A 422 9.77 -2.69 -18.54
N ALA A 423 9.23 -1.68 -17.85
CA ALA A 423 10.00 -0.65 -17.17
C ALA A 423 10.37 -1.08 -15.75
N PHE A 424 9.40 -1.59 -14.99
CA PHE A 424 9.64 -2.15 -13.65
C PHE A 424 8.52 -3.11 -13.24
N ALA A 425 8.82 -4.02 -12.32
CA ALA A 425 7.84 -4.89 -11.67
C ALA A 425 8.27 -5.25 -10.25
N GLY A 426 7.31 -5.51 -9.35
CA GLY A 426 7.63 -5.92 -7.99
C GLY A 426 6.42 -6.01 -7.08
N VAL A 427 6.66 -5.92 -5.78
CA VAL A 427 5.62 -5.97 -4.75
C VAL A 427 5.54 -4.62 -4.03
N ASP A 428 4.33 -4.09 -3.94
CA ASP A 428 4.03 -2.80 -3.34
C ASP A 428 3.14 -2.97 -2.11
N ALA A 429 3.68 -2.67 -0.94
CA ALA A 429 2.92 -2.56 0.31
C ALA A 429 2.44 -1.12 0.52
N GLN A 430 1.87 -0.82 1.69
CA GLN A 430 1.30 0.50 1.96
C GLN A 430 2.38 1.61 2.01
N TYR A 431 3.45 1.41 2.77
CA TYR A 431 4.51 2.41 2.98
C TYR A 431 5.88 2.02 2.42
N PHE A 432 6.06 0.77 2.01
CA PHE A 432 7.30 0.23 1.49
C PHE A 432 7.04 -0.53 0.20
N SER A 433 8.04 -0.60 -0.66
CA SER A 433 7.98 -1.36 -1.91
C SER A 433 9.31 -2.08 -2.11
N ALA A 434 9.24 -3.23 -2.76
CA ALA A 434 10.41 -3.91 -3.30
C ALA A 434 10.19 -4.11 -4.80
N ILE A 435 11.03 -3.52 -5.64
CA ILE A 435 10.81 -3.39 -7.08
C ILE A 435 12.07 -3.76 -7.85
N LEU A 436 11.90 -4.53 -8.92
CA LEU A 436 12.92 -4.90 -9.88
C LEU A 436 12.79 -4.02 -11.12
N LEU A 437 13.88 -3.38 -11.53
CA LEU A 437 13.99 -2.55 -12.73
C LEU A 437 15.04 -3.16 -13.66
N PRO A 438 14.68 -3.65 -14.85
CA PRO A 438 15.67 -4.08 -15.83
C PRO A 438 16.60 -2.91 -16.23
N ARG A 439 17.92 -3.08 -16.09
CA ARG A 439 18.90 -2.06 -16.44
C ARG A 439 19.19 -2.07 -17.94
N LYS A 440 18.37 -1.33 -18.69
CA LYS A 440 18.36 -1.33 -20.15
C LYS A 440 19.13 -0.13 -20.73
N PRO A 441 19.85 -0.32 -21.86
CA PRO A 441 20.52 0.80 -22.54
C PRO A 441 19.51 1.78 -23.15
N LYS A 442 18.38 1.28 -23.66
CA LYS A 442 17.26 2.08 -24.18
C LYS A 442 15.94 1.56 -23.62
N LEU A 443 14.91 2.40 -23.54
CA LEU A 443 13.60 1.98 -23.02
C LEU A 443 12.91 0.93 -23.89
N GLU A 444 13.12 1.02 -25.21
CA GLU A 444 12.49 0.14 -26.20
C GLU A 444 13.09 -1.27 -26.17
N THR A 445 14.31 -1.41 -25.65
CA THR A 445 14.97 -2.70 -25.50
C THR A 445 14.26 -3.52 -24.42
N SER A 446 13.86 -4.73 -24.74
CA SER A 446 13.38 -5.70 -23.76
C SER A 446 14.03 -7.05 -24.03
N TRP A 447 14.51 -7.68 -22.97
CA TRP A 447 14.79 -9.12 -22.96
C TRP A 447 13.73 -9.89 -22.18
N ILE A 448 12.71 -9.19 -21.66
CA ILE A 448 11.58 -9.74 -20.92
C ILE A 448 10.36 -9.74 -21.83
N ASP A 449 9.80 -10.92 -22.02
CA ASP A 449 8.64 -11.20 -22.87
C ASP A 449 7.33 -11.16 -22.07
N GLU A 450 7.36 -11.80 -20.89
CA GLU A 450 6.17 -11.95 -20.04
C GLU A 450 6.49 -11.54 -18.60
N MET A 451 5.49 -10.94 -17.96
CA MET A 451 5.44 -10.76 -16.53
C MET A 451 4.18 -11.46 -15.98
N ARG A 452 4.38 -12.35 -15.00
CA ARG A 452 3.30 -13.08 -14.34
C ARG A 452 3.20 -12.65 -12.88
N SER A 453 1.99 -12.45 -12.39
CA SER A 453 1.75 -12.28 -10.95
C SER A 453 1.46 -13.66 -10.35
N VAL A 454 2.30 -14.11 -9.41
CA VAL A 454 2.24 -15.49 -8.88
C VAL A 454 2.17 -15.50 -7.36
N SER A 455 1.48 -16.50 -6.80
CA SER A 455 1.59 -16.82 -5.38
C SER A 455 2.89 -17.59 -5.15
N PHE A 456 3.70 -17.15 -4.20
CA PHE A 456 5.05 -17.69 -3.95
C PHE A 456 5.09 -18.75 -2.84
N SER A 457 3.94 -19.10 -2.25
CA SER A 457 3.80 -20.17 -1.26
C SER A 457 2.36 -20.73 -1.30
N PRO A 458 2.15 -22.06 -1.31
CA PRO A 458 0.84 -22.63 -0.93
C PRO A 458 0.71 -22.58 0.62
N GLU A 459 -0.41 -22.30 1.29
CA GLU A 459 -1.83 -22.12 0.98
C GLU A 459 -2.44 -21.18 2.06
N PRO A 460 -3.69 -20.67 1.92
CA PRO A 460 -4.82 -21.45 2.42
C PRO A 460 -6.02 -21.56 1.45
N LYS A 461 -6.55 -22.77 1.30
CA LYS A 461 -7.95 -23.03 0.94
C LYS A 461 -8.87 -22.57 2.07
N VAL A 462 -9.04 -21.26 2.31
CA VAL A 462 -10.03 -20.81 3.30
C VAL A 462 -10.48 -19.37 3.00
N ARG A 463 -11.70 -19.20 2.44
CA ARG A 463 -12.50 -17.95 2.37
C ARG A 463 -11.86 -16.71 1.68
N PRO A 464 -12.66 -15.81 1.04
CA PRO A 464 -12.15 -14.63 0.31
C PRO A 464 -11.23 -13.66 1.08
N ILE A 465 -11.28 -13.67 2.42
CA ILE A 465 -10.55 -12.76 3.29
C ILE A 465 -9.09 -13.19 3.46
N GLU A 466 -8.77 -14.49 3.41
CA GLU A 466 -7.40 -14.96 3.65
C GLU A 466 -6.48 -14.70 2.45
N GLY A 467 -7.05 -14.62 1.23
CA GLY A 467 -6.33 -14.18 0.03
C GLY A 467 -5.75 -12.77 0.15
N LYS A 468 -6.24 -11.92 1.07
CA LYS A 468 -5.68 -10.58 1.34
C LYS A 468 -4.23 -10.66 1.86
N TYR A 469 -3.87 -11.76 2.51
CA TYR A 469 -2.56 -11.99 3.11
C TYR A 469 -1.65 -12.88 2.28
N ALA A 470 -2.07 -13.31 1.07
CA ALA A 470 -1.26 -14.22 0.26
C ALA A 470 0.16 -13.65 0.03
N ASN A 471 1.16 -14.53 0.06
CA ASN A 471 2.52 -14.18 -0.31
C ASN A 471 2.60 -14.18 -1.83
N VAL A 472 2.77 -13.00 -2.42
CA VAL A 472 2.75 -12.81 -3.87
C VAL A 472 4.05 -12.20 -4.35
N THR A 473 4.40 -12.47 -5.60
CA THR A 473 5.56 -11.91 -6.27
C THR A 473 5.30 -11.72 -7.77
N CYS A 474 6.15 -10.92 -8.43
CA CYS A 474 6.23 -10.88 -9.88
C CYS A 474 7.20 -11.95 -10.39
N ARG A 475 6.90 -12.58 -11.51
CA ARG A 475 7.79 -13.51 -12.21
C ARG A 475 8.05 -12.96 -13.60
N LEU A 476 9.30 -12.63 -13.87
CA LEU A 476 9.76 -12.17 -15.18
C LEU A 476 10.20 -13.37 -16.00
N ILE A 477 9.87 -13.36 -17.29
CA ILE A 477 10.21 -14.42 -18.23
C ILE A 477 10.90 -13.80 -19.42
N SER A 478 12.07 -14.32 -19.75
CA SER A 478 12.86 -13.78 -20.85
C SER A 478 12.23 -14.09 -22.22
N HIS A 479 12.72 -13.43 -23.26
CA HIS A 479 12.57 -13.94 -24.63
C HIS A 479 13.30 -15.29 -24.76
N GLU A 480 12.85 -16.09 -25.71
CA GLU A 480 13.61 -17.24 -26.18
C GLU A 480 14.89 -16.72 -26.86
N THR A 481 16.03 -17.27 -26.50
CA THR A 481 17.34 -16.85 -27.00
C THR A 481 18.15 -18.08 -27.34
N ASP A 482 18.65 -18.15 -28.56
CA ASP A 482 19.59 -19.17 -29.00
C ASP A 482 20.99 -18.70 -28.63
N LEU A 483 21.52 -19.19 -27.51
CA LEU A 483 22.84 -18.80 -27.01
C LEU A 483 23.91 -19.61 -27.73
N ALA A 484 24.73 -18.96 -28.57
CA ALA A 484 25.73 -19.66 -29.38
C ALA A 484 26.80 -20.33 -28.52
N ALA A 485 27.50 -21.31 -29.09
CA ALA A 485 28.65 -21.97 -28.44
C ALA A 485 29.70 -20.94 -27.99
N GLY A 486 30.12 -21.00 -26.72
CA GLY A 486 31.06 -20.04 -26.12
C GLY A 486 30.48 -18.65 -25.80
N GLU A 487 29.23 -18.37 -26.16
CA GLU A 487 28.60 -17.07 -25.94
C GLU A 487 28.15 -16.89 -24.48
N THR A 488 28.10 -15.63 -24.05
CA THR A 488 27.64 -15.22 -22.72
C THR A 488 26.43 -14.29 -22.84
N LEU A 489 25.33 -14.66 -22.17
CA LEU A 489 24.17 -13.81 -21.97
C LEU A 489 24.34 -13.02 -20.67
N GLU A 490 24.20 -11.69 -20.73
CA GLU A 490 24.29 -10.81 -19.56
C GLU A 490 23.03 -9.95 -19.43
N HIS A 491 22.35 -10.05 -18.29
CA HIS A 491 21.20 -9.20 -17.95
C HIS A 491 21.33 -8.62 -16.55
N SER A 492 21.20 -7.31 -16.43
CA SER A 492 21.31 -6.57 -15.17
C SER A 492 19.96 -6.01 -14.71
N TYR A 493 19.78 -5.94 -13.40
CA TYR A 493 18.59 -5.36 -12.76
C TYR A 493 18.96 -4.50 -11.56
N ASP A 494 18.29 -3.37 -11.41
CA ASP A 494 18.27 -2.60 -10.18
C ASP A 494 17.12 -3.08 -9.30
N ILE A 495 17.41 -3.36 -8.04
CA ILE A 495 16.44 -3.74 -7.02
C ILE A 495 16.30 -2.57 -6.06
N PHE A 496 15.12 -1.96 -6.00
CA PHE A 496 14.75 -1.02 -4.94
C PHE A 496 14.08 -1.78 -3.80
N ALA A 497 14.46 -1.54 -2.56
CA ALA A 497 13.80 -2.09 -1.37
C ALA A 497 13.76 -1.03 -0.27
N GLY A 498 12.69 -0.22 -0.21
CA GLY A 498 12.71 0.96 0.64
C GLY A 498 11.37 1.67 0.85
N PRO A 499 11.39 2.80 1.58
CA PRO A 499 10.20 3.58 1.90
C PRO A 499 9.66 4.35 0.69
N LYS A 500 8.34 4.49 0.64
CA LYS A 500 7.63 5.21 -0.42
C LYS A 500 7.65 6.72 -0.21
N ARG A 501 8.82 7.34 -0.43
CA ARG A 501 9.00 8.80 -0.42
C ARG A 501 8.99 9.35 -1.84
N PRO A 502 8.15 10.34 -2.19
CA PRO A 502 8.06 10.84 -3.56
C PRO A 502 9.40 11.29 -4.16
N LYS A 503 10.19 12.05 -3.39
CA LYS A 503 11.49 12.56 -3.84
C LYS A 503 12.55 11.46 -3.96
N LEU A 504 12.51 10.45 -3.10
CA LEU A 504 13.40 9.29 -3.17
C LEU A 504 13.08 8.43 -4.40
N LEU A 505 11.80 8.09 -4.58
CA LEU A 505 11.35 7.24 -5.68
C LEU A 505 11.58 7.86 -7.06
N ALA A 506 11.61 9.20 -7.14
CA ALA A 506 11.94 9.91 -8.38
C ALA A 506 13.38 9.68 -8.86
N ASN A 507 14.29 9.24 -7.97
CA ASN A 507 15.68 8.92 -8.32
C ASN A 507 15.85 7.50 -8.89
N TYR A 508 14.78 6.70 -8.90
CA TYR A 508 14.79 5.34 -9.44
C TYR A 508 13.89 5.30 -10.67
N HIS A 509 14.50 5.13 -11.84
CA HIS A 509 13.80 5.14 -13.12
C HIS A 509 14.34 4.11 -14.09
N ALA A 510 13.49 3.67 -15.01
CA ALA A 510 13.88 2.75 -16.06
C ALA A 510 14.71 3.47 -17.12
N SER A 511 15.98 3.03 -17.28
CA SER A 511 16.94 3.64 -18.21
C SER A 511 17.06 5.16 -17.95
N GLU A 512 17.32 5.97 -18.97
CA GLU A 512 17.51 7.43 -18.82
C GLU A 512 16.20 8.24 -18.72
N SER A 513 15.03 7.59 -18.70
CA SER A 513 13.74 8.28 -18.73
C SER A 513 13.13 8.50 -17.35
N THR A 514 13.06 9.76 -16.93
CA THR A 514 12.36 10.17 -15.69
C THR A 514 10.85 9.94 -15.73
N GLN A 515 10.27 9.69 -16.91
CA GLN A 515 8.83 9.42 -17.05
C GLN A 515 8.47 8.04 -16.48
N TYR A 516 9.36 7.07 -16.58
CA TYR A 516 9.13 5.70 -16.13
C TYR A 516 9.87 5.44 -14.82
N GLY A 517 9.52 6.25 -13.81
CA GLY A 517 10.10 6.21 -12.47
C GLY A 517 9.25 5.49 -11.43
N LEU A 518 9.85 5.10 -10.31
CA LEU A 518 9.13 4.54 -9.18
C LEU A 518 8.21 5.56 -8.49
N GLY A 519 8.29 6.85 -8.84
CA GLY A 519 7.34 7.87 -8.42
C GLY A 519 5.88 7.49 -8.73
N ASP A 520 5.68 6.67 -9.77
CA ASP A 520 4.37 6.14 -10.13
C ASP A 520 3.73 5.28 -9.05
N LEU A 521 4.52 4.65 -8.16
CA LEU A 521 4.00 3.86 -7.02
C LEU A 521 3.18 4.70 -6.03
N MET A 522 3.32 6.03 -6.08
CA MET A 522 2.55 6.97 -5.27
C MET A 522 1.18 7.25 -5.89
N TYR A 523 0.14 6.60 -5.37
CA TYR A 523 -1.24 6.83 -5.81
C TYR A 523 -2.02 7.74 -4.83
N TYR A 524 -2.22 9.00 -5.20
CA TYR A 524 -2.93 10.01 -4.38
C TYR A 524 -4.46 10.09 -4.62
N GLY A 525 -5.05 9.15 -5.36
CA GLY A 525 -6.49 9.13 -5.66
C GLY A 525 -6.93 10.20 -6.68
N TRP A 526 -8.25 10.31 -6.93
CA TRP A 526 -8.81 11.28 -7.91
C TRP A 526 -8.54 12.74 -7.56
N PHE A 527 -8.37 13.05 -6.27
CA PHE A 527 -8.07 14.41 -5.78
C PHE A 527 -6.58 14.63 -5.55
N SER A 528 -5.72 14.00 -6.37
CA SER A 528 -4.26 14.06 -6.27
C SER A 528 -3.67 15.48 -6.06
N PRO A 529 -4.10 16.53 -6.79
CA PRO A 529 -3.59 17.89 -6.56
C PRO A 529 -3.89 18.40 -5.14
N VAL A 530 -5.09 18.12 -4.63
CA VAL A 530 -5.51 18.51 -3.27
C VAL A 530 -4.70 17.74 -2.24
N SER A 531 -4.55 16.41 -2.41
CA SER A 531 -3.74 15.56 -1.52
C SER A 531 -2.30 16.06 -1.43
N LYS A 532 -1.66 16.34 -2.57
CA LYS A 532 -0.28 16.87 -2.64
C LYS A 532 -0.16 18.23 -1.97
N ALA A 533 -1.12 19.14 -2.18
CA ALA A 533 -1.14 20.44 -1.53
C ALA A 533 -1.28 20.31 0.00
N MET A 534 -2.19 19.46 0.48
CA MET A 534 -2.37 19.20 1.92
C MET A 534 -1.10 18.61 2.55
N LEU A 535 -0.42 17.68 1.87
CA LEU A 535 0.88 17.15 2.34
C LEU A 535 1.96 18.22 2.41
N GLY A 536 2.07 19.07 1.38
CA GLY A 536 3.04 20.17 1.40
C GLY A 536 2.85 21.09 2.60
N ILE A 537 1.60 21.47 2.89
CA ILE A 537 1.28 22.31 4.06
C ILE A 537 1.50 21.55 5.38
N LEU A 538 1.17 20.26 5.43
CA LEU A 538 1.41 19.42 6.61
C LEU A 538 2.90 19.33 6.94
N HIS A 539 3.75 19.09 5.93
CA HIS A 539 5.19 19.03 6.07
C HIS A 539 5.79 20.38 6.42
N PHE A 540 5.22 21.48 5.93
CA PHE A 540 5.60 22.83 6.34
C PHE A 540 5.36 23.05 7.85
N PHE A 541 4.16 22.72 8.36
CA PHE A 541 3.89 22.85 9.80
C PHE A 541 4.73 21.89 10.65
N TYR A 542 4.97 20.68 10.16
CA TYR A 542 5.90 19.76 10.80
C TYR A 542 7.33 20.32 10.84
N GLY A 543 7.81 20.97 9.78
CA GLY A 543 9.13 21.60 9.76
C GLY A 543 9.32 22.72 10.79
N ILE A 544 8.23 23.36 11.22
CA ILE A 544 8.27 24.42 12.25
C ILE A 544 8.23 23.83 13.66
N ILE A 545 7.38 22.83 13.91
CA ILE A 545 7.06 22.33 15.26
C ILE A 545 7.76 21.02 15.61
N GLY A 546 8.04 20.18 14.60
CA GLY A 546 8.58 18.83 14.76
C GLY A 546 7.56 17.78 15.21
N ASN A 547 6.26 18.08 15.19
CA ASN A 547 5.19 17.15 15.62
C ASN A 547 4.04 17.08 14.62
N TYR A 548 3.81 15.89 14.04
CA TYR A 548 2.77 15.68 13.03
C TYR A 548 1.35 15.80 13.59
N GLY A 549 1.12 15.45 14.86
CA GLY A 549 -0.19 15.59 15.50
C GLY A 549 -0.64 17.05 15.59
N ILE A 550 0.28 17.93 16.02
CA ILE A 550 0.03 19.38 16.07
C ILE A 550 -0.08 19.95 14.65
N ALA A 551 0.77 19.49 13.73
CA ALA A 551 0.71 19.91 12.31
C ALA A 551 -0.66 19.60 11.68
N ILE A 552 -1.25 18.43 11.97
CA ILE A 552 -2.62 18.09 11.52
C ILE A 552 -3.66 19.06 12.10
N ILE A 553 -3.57 19.40 13.39
CA ILE A 553 -4.49 20.34 14.04
C ILE A 553 -4.38 21.72 13.37
N MET A 554 -3.17 22.22 13.14
CA MET A 554 -2.93 23.49 12.46
C MET A 554 -3.44 23.51 11.02
N LEU A 555 -3.16 22.45 10.27
CA LEU A 555 -3.70 22.29 8.92
C LEU A 555 -5.23 22.34 8.93
N THR A 556 -5.85 21.66 9.89
CA THR A 556 -7.31 21.66 10.04
C THR A 556 -7.86 23.06 10.32
N VAL A 557 -7.23 23.78 11.25
CA VAL A 557 -7.62 25.15 11.61
C VAL A 557 -7.43 26.11 10.43
N LEU A 558 -6.32 26.00 9.68
CA LEU A 558 -6.07 26.80 8.48
C LEU A 558 -7.17 26.60 7.43
N VAL A 559 -7.41 25.34 7.05
CA VAL A 559 -8.42 24.99 6.04
C VAL A 559 -9.80 25.49 6.48
N ARG A 560 -10.15 25.29 7.75
CA ARG A 560 -11.44 25.74 8.29
C ARG A 560 -11.58 27.25 8.38
N SER A 561 -10.49 27.96 8.66
CA SER A 561 -10.45 29.43 8.61
C SER A 561 -10.69 29.95 7.20
N LEU A 562 -10.09 29.32 6.18
CA LEU A 562 -10.33 29.68 4.78
C LEU A 562 -11.77 29.40 4.34
N MET A 563 -12.41 28.36 4.89
CA MET A 563 -13.81 28.04 4.59
C MET A 563 -14.83 28.88 5.37
N PHE A 564 -14.42 29.59 6.42
CA PHE A 564 -15.30 30.37 7.30
C PHE A 564 -16.26 31.34 6.56
N PRO A 565 -15.85 32.09 5.52
CA PRO A 565 -16.78 32.98 4.80
C PRO A 565 -17.93 32.21 4.13
N ILE A 566 -17.66 31.01 3.65
CA ILE A 566 -18.64 30.13 2.99
C ILE A 566 -19.57 29.54 4.05
N SER A 567 -19.01 29.01 5.14
CA SER A 567 -19.76 28.47 6.28
C SER A 567 -20.68 29.52 6.92
N ARG A 568 -20.23 30.78 7.05
CA ARG A 568 -21.06 31.91 7.52
C ARG A 568 -22.25 32.18 6.61
N LYS A 569 -22.06 32.16 5.28
CA LYS A 569 -23.15 32.31 4.30
C LYS A 569 -24.17 31.17 4.42
N GLN A 570 -23.70 29.93 4.57
CA GLN A 570 -24.55 28.75 4.79
C GLN A 570 -25.36 28.90 6.08
N ALA A 571 -24.72 29.25 7.19
CA ALA A 571 -25.39 29.40 8.48
C ALA A 571 -26.48 30.49 8.44
N LYS A 572 -26.22 31.62 7.76
CA LYS A 572 -27.22 32.68 7.54
C LYS A 572 -28.41 32.19 6.70
N SER A 573 -28.15 31.40 5.66
CA SER A 573 -29.22 30.80 4.84
C SER A 573 -30.07 29.81 5.63
N MET A 574 -29.44 29.00 6.49
CA MET A 574 -30.13 28.05 7.36
C MET A 574 -30.97 28.75 8.44
N ALA A 575 -30.48 29.85 9.01
CA ALA A 575 -31.24 30.67 9.96
C ALA A 575 -32.52 31.23 9.30
N LYS A 576 -32.42 31.81 8.09
CA LYS A 576 -33.59 32.27 7.33
C LYS A 576 -34.58 31.14 7.02
N MET A 577 -34.07 29.95 6.69
CA MET A 577 -34.94 28.79 6.45
C MET A 577 -35.65 28.34 7.73
N GLN A 578 -35.02 28.47 8.90
CA GLN A 578 -35.67 28.21 10.19
C GLN A 578 -36.79 29.23 10.49
N GLU A 579 -36.60 30.50 10.15
CA GLU A 579 -37.62 31.55 10.29
C GLU A 579 -38.86 31.28 9.41
N LEU A 580 -38.68 30.68 8.22
CA LEU A 580 -39.79 30.36 7.31
C LEU A 580 -40.49 29.01 7.61
N ARG A 581 -40.03 28.24 8.60
CA ARG A 581 -40.65 26.97 9.01
C ARG A 581 -42.17 27.04 9.22
N PRO A 582 -42.74 28.02 9.96
CA PRO A 582 -44.19 28.07 10.17
C PRO A 582 -44.97 28.28 8.87
N GLU A 583 -44.41 29.00 7.90
CA GLU A 583 -45.05 29.17 6.58
C GLU A 583 -44.97 27.90 5.74
N MET A 584 -43.84 27.18 5.82
CA MET A 584 -43.70 25.86 5.20
C MET A 584 -44.69 24.84 5.77
N ASP A 585 -44.93 24.86 7.09
CA ASP A 585 -45.89 23.97 7.74
C ASP A 585 -47.33 24.31 7.32
N LYS A 586 -47.66 25.60 7.15
CA LYS A 586 -48.95 26.03 6.57
C LYS A 586 -49.16 25.53 5.14
N ILE A 587 -48.14 25.63 4.28
CA ILE A 587 -48.19 25.10 2.90
C ILE A 587 -48.41 23.58 2.93
N LYS A 588 -47.68 22.87 3.79
CA LYS A 588 -47.81 21.42 3.96
C LYS A 588 -49.19 21.01 4.47
N ALA A 589 -49.77 21.78 5.40
CA ALA A 589 -51.14 21.54 5.90
C ALA A 589 -52.20 21.81 4.82
N LYS A 590 -52.02 22.85 3.99
CA LYS A 590 -52.95 23.23 2.92
C LYS A 590 -52.97 22.24 1.75
N TYR A 591 -51.83 21.65 1.40
CA TYR A 591 -51.68 20.78 0.22
C TYR A 591 -51.34 19.32 0.58
N LYS A 592 -51.85 18.79 1.71
CA LYS A 592 -51.54 17.43 2.19
C LYS A 592 -51.76 16.31 1.14
N GLN A 593 -52.74 16.47 0.25
CA GLN A 593 -53.08 15.46 -0.78
C GLN A 593 -52.49 15.77 -2.16
N ASP A 594 -51.84 16.92 -2.37
CA ASP A 594 -51.32 17.35 -3.67
C ASP A 594 -49.84 17.72 -3.55
N MET A 595 -48.99 16.70 -3.64
CA MET A 595 -47.53 16.83 -3.48
C MET A 595 -46.88 17.72 -4.55
N GLN A 596 -47.48 17.81 -5.75
CA GLN A 596 -46.99 18.69 -6.81
C GLN A 596 -47.24 20.15 -6.47
N LYS A 597 -48.47 20.52 -6.07
CA LYS A 597 -48.76 21.90 -5.64
C LYS A 597 -48.01 22.28 -4.37
N GLN A 598 -47.80 21.33 -3.45
CA GLN A 598 -46.96 21.54 -2.27
C GLN A 598 -45.51 21.92 -2.65
N SER A 599 -44.91 21.19 -3.60
CA SER A 599 -43.54 21.44 -4.06
C SER A 599 -43.41 22.82 -4.73
N GLN A 600 -44.37 23.17 -5.60
CA GLN A 600 -44.42 24.46 -6.28
C GLN A 600 -44.58 25.64 -5.31
N ALA A 601 -45.54 25.57 -4.39
CA ALA A 601 -45.76 26.61 -3.39
C ALA A 601 -44.55 26.79 -2.45
N THR A 602 -43.87 25.68 -2.10
CA THR A 602 -42.62 25.73 -1.32
C THR A 602 -41.49 26.41 -2.10
N GLN A 603 -41.38 26.15 -3.41
CA GLN A 603 -40.38 26.78 -4.26
C GLN A 603 -40.65 28.27 -4.49
N GLU A 604 -41.92 28.66 -4.66
CA GLU A 604 -42.33 30.06 -4.73
C GLU A 604 -42.01 30.81 -3.43
N LEU A 605 -42.26 30.19 -2.27
CA LEU A 605 -41.90 30.75 -0.98
C LEU A 605 -40.38 30.99 -0.88
N TYR A 606 -39.56 29.99 -1.25
CA TYR A 606 -38.10 30.17 -1.28
C TYR A 606 -37.66 31.27 -2.25
N ARG A 607 -38.31 31.39 -3.41
CA ARG A 607 -38.01 32.44 -4.39
C ARG A 607 -38.38 33.83 -3.87
N LYS A 608 -39.54 33.97 -3.20
CA LYS A 608 -39.98 35.23 -2.57
C LYS A 608 -39.00 35.72 -1.50
N HIS A 609 -38.43 34.80 -0.73
CA HIS A 609 -37.46 35.12 0.33
C HIS A 609 -35.99 35.04 -0.11
N ASN A 610 -35.71 34.87 -1.42
CA ASN A 610 -34.37 34.73 -1.99
C ASN A 610 -33.50 33.67 -1.28
N ILE A 611 -34.11 32.53 -0.91
CA ILE A 611 -33.43 31.40 -0.29
C ILE A 611 -33.08 30.37 -1.36
N ASN A 612 -31.80 30.03 -1.48
CA ASN A 612 -31.36 28.93 -2.31
C ASN A 612 -31.34 27.63 -1.47
N PRO A 613 -32.21 26.64 -1.73
CA PRO A 613 -32.22 25.38 -0.99
C PRO A 613 -30.92 24.57 -1.12
N LEU A 614 -30.13 24.78 -2.19
CA LEU A 614 -28.83 24.14 -2.39
C LEU A 614 -27.68 24.84 -1.66
N ALA A 615 -27.86 26.10 -1.23
CA ALA A 615 -26.84 26.78 -0.43
C ALA A 615 -26.57 26.08 0.91
N GLY A 616 -27.52 25.29 1.40
CA GLY A 616 -27.38 24.47 2.61
C GLY A 616 -26.44 23.27 2.45
N CYS A 617 -26.27 22.72 1.24
CA CYS A 617 -25.37 21.59 0.99
C CYS A 617 -24.06 21.99 0.29
N LEU A 618 -23.93 23.23 -0.19
CA LEU A 618 -22.75 23.71 -0.89
C LEU A 618 -21.42 23.49 -0.12
N PRO A 619 -21.35 23.73 1.21
CA PRO A 619 -20.10 23.48 1.94
C PRO A 619 -19.74 22.01 2.02
N MET A 620 -20.71 21.11 2.00
CA MET A 620 -20.46 19.66 1.96
C MET A 620 -19.76 19.25 0.66
N PHE A 621 -20.17 19.83 -0.49
CA PHE A 621 -19.53 19.56 -1.78
C PHE A 621 -18.11 20.09 -1.89
N ILE A 622 -17.80 21.23 -1.26
CA ILE A 622 -16.43 21.78 -1.21
C ILE A 622 -15.58 21.01 -0.18
N GLN A 623 -16.17 20.64 0.95
CA GLN A 623 -15.49 19.93 2.02
C GLN A 623 -15.14 18.49 1.62
N LEU A 624 -15.94 17.84 0.79
CA LEU A 624 -15.74 16.44 0.40
C LEU A 624 -14.41 16.21 -0.34
N PRO A 625 -14.06 16.95 -1.42
CA PRO A 625 -12.73 16.86 -2.06
C PRO A 625 -11.57 17.15 -1.10
N ILE A 626 -11.71 18.16 -0.24
CA ILE A 626 -10.69 18.52 0.77
C ILE A 626 -10.49 17.36 1.75
N PHE A 627 -11.59 16.78 2.23
CA PHE A 627 -11.57 15.64 3.13
C PHE A 627 -10.93 14.42 2.47
N LEU A 628 -11.35 14.07 1.24
CA LEU A 628 -10.80 12.93 0.51
C LEU A 628 -9.31 13.13 0.21
N GLY A 629 -8.90 14.36 -0.12
CA GLY A 629 -7.50 14.72 -0.33
C GLY A 629 -6.67 14.57 0.94
N LEU A 630 -7.13 15.11 2.07
CA LEU A 630 -6.45 14.97 3.36
C LEU A 630 -6.42 13.52 3.85
N TYR A 631 -7.53 12.80 3.75
CA TYR A 631 -7.60 11.38 4.09
C TYR A 631 -6.55 10.59 3.32
N ARG A 632 -6.45 10.83 2.00
CA ARG A 632 -5.49 10.14 1.16
C ARG A 632 -4.05 10.56 1.44
N ALA A 633 -3.82 11.84 1.69
CA ALA A 633 -2.53 12.36 2.14
C ALA A 633 -2.02 11.61 3.38
N LEU A 634 -2.85 11.51 4.43
CA LEU A 634 -2.46 10.86 5.68
C LEU A 634 -2.21 9.35 5.54
N MET A 635 -2.89 8.68 4.61
CA MET A 635 -2.76 7.23 4.41
C MET A 635 -1.56 6.80 3.57
N VAL A 636 -1.04 7.69 2.73
CA VAL A 636 0.01 7.38 1.75
C VAL A 636 1.38 7.90 2.21
N ASP A 637 1.40 8.89 3.11
CA ASP A 637 2.63 9.47 3.61
C ASP A 637 3.30 8.60 4.68
N VAL A 638 4.45 8.02 4.30
CA VAL A 638 5.28 7.17 5.17
C VAL A 638 5.81 7.92 6.39
N GLU A 639 5.90 9.25 6.37
CA GLU A 639 6.43 10.01 7.51
C GLU A 639 5.49 10.00 8.72
N LEU A 640 4.19 9.77 8.51
CA LEU A 640 3.20 9.60 9.59
C LEU A 640 3.28 8.22 10.25
N ARG A 641 3.90 7.23 9.58
CA ARG A 641 4.11 5.89 10.13
C ARG A 641 5.00 5.99 11.35
N GLN A 642 4.55 5.46 12.49
CA GLN A 642 5.25 5.55 13.78
C GLN A 642 5.56 7.00 14.20
N ALA A 643 4.79 7.99 13.73
CA ALA A 643 4.88 9.36 14.26
C ALA A 643 4.03 9.44 15.54
N PRO A 644 4.59 9.83 16.69
CA PRO A 644 3.83 9.94 17.93
C PRO A 644 3.01 11.24 18.00
N LEU A 645 1.87 11.21 18.71
CA LEU A 645 1.07 12.41 19.00
C LEU A 645 1.71 13.27 20.09
N LEU A 646 2.03 12.69 21.25
CA LEU A 646 2.49 13.41 22.45
C LEU A 646 4.00 13.21 22.75
N GLY A 647 4.66 12.28 22.06
CA GLY A 647 6.08 11.97 22.21
C GLY A 647 6.37 10.46 22.25
N ASP A 648 7.64 10.07 22.13
CA ASP A 648 8.05 8.66 22.06
C ASP A 648 7.92 7.90 23.40
N ALA A 649 7.85 8.62 24.52
CA ALA A 649 7.71 8.03 25.85
C ALA A 649 6.29 7.49 26.12
N ILE A 650 5.28 8.01 25.41
CA ILE A 650 3.88 7.63 25.61
C ILE A 650 3.49 6.63 24.53
N ARG A 651 3.10 5.43 24.96
CA ARG A 651 2.71 4.33 24.06
C ARG A 651 1.41 4.61 23.30
N TRP A 652 0.47 5.29 23.95
CA TRP A 652 -0.81 5.64 23.33
C TRP A 652 -0.59 6.66 22.20
N CYS A 653 -1.21 6.45 21.04
CA CYS A 653 -1.00 7.29 19.84
C CYS A 653 0.48 7.41 19.40
N SER A 654 1.31 6.36 19.56
CA SER A 654 2.69 6.37 19.08
C SER A 654 2.82 6.22 17.55
N ASN A 655 1.70 6.05 16.85
CA ASN A 655 1.66 5.91 15.39
C ASN A 655 0.38 6.58 14.84
N LEU A 656 0.52 7.79 14.30
CA LEU A 656 -0.58 8.54 13.70
C LEU A 656 -1.18 7.88 12.45
N ALA A 657 -0.45 6.95 11.82
CA ALA A 657 -0.88 6.21 10.65
C ALA A 657 -1.65 4.90 10.98
N SER A 658 -1.75 4.52 12.26
CA SER A 658 -2.53 3.38 12.74
C SER A 658 -3.65 3.86 13.69
N PRO A 659 -4.60 2.99 14.08
CA PRO A 659 -5.51 3.26 15.19
C PRO A 659 -4.75 3.64 16.47
N ASP A 660 -5.42 4.30 17.42
CA ASP A 660 -4.75 4.90 18.60
C ASP A 660 -4.26 3.89 19.64
N MET A 661 -4.85 2.68 19.67
CA MET A 661 -4.42 1.53 20.47
C MET A 661 -4.20 1.85 21.97
N PHE A 662 -5.19 2.45 22.62
CA PHE A 662 -5.10 2.86 24.02
C PHE A 662 -4.87 1.68 24.99
N TYR A 663 -5.66 0.62 24.89
CA TYR A 663 -5.59 -0.53 25.79
C TYR A 663 -5.76 -1.86 25.04
N ASP A 664 -4.91 -2.85 25.35
CA ASP A 664 -5.01 -4.21 24.79
C ASP A 664 -6.08 -4.98 25.56
N TRP A 665 -7.24 -5.19 24.96
CA TRP A 665 -8.37 -5.88 25.60
C TRP A 665 -8.51 -7.34 25.16
N SER A 666 -7.52 -7.84 24.42
CA SER A 666 -7.59 -9.15 23.78
C SER A 666 -7.78 -10.30 24.77
N SER A 667 -7.33 -10.13 26.02
CA SER A 667 -7.46 -11.13 27.08
C SER A 667 -8.88 -11.37 27.60
N PHE A 668 -9.81 -10.41 27.45
CA PHE A 668 -11.18 -10.55 27.99
C PHE A 668 -12.28 -10.39 26.94
N MET A 669 -11.98 -9.74 25.81
CA MET A 669 -12.94 -9.63 24.71
C MET A 669 -13.06 -10.96 23.96
N PRO A 670 -14.26 -11.32 23.47
CA PRO A 670 -14.43 -12.51 22.64
C PRO A 670 -13.57 -12.51 21.37
N ASP A 671 -13.14 -13.69 20.94
CA ASP A 671 -12.34 -13.92 19.73
C ASP A 671 -12.91 -13.22 18.48
N PHE A 672 -14.22 -13.24 18.29
CA PHE A 672 -14.85 -12.64 17.11
C PHE A 672 -14.70 -11.10 17.03
N ILE A 673 -14.38 -10.44 18.14
CA ILE A 673 -14.08 -9.00 18.19
C ILE A 673 -12.57 -8.77 17.97
N ASN A 674 -11.74 -9.61 18.60
CA ASN A 674 -10.28 -9.49 18.58
C ASN A 674 -9.66 -9.83 17.22
N ARG A 675 -10.20 -10.82 16.51
CA ARG A 675 -9.71 -11.27 15.20
C ARG A 675 -9.79 -10.19 14.13
N GLY A 676 -10.56 -9.13 14.34
CA GLY A 676 -10.67 -8.06 13.34
C GLY A 676 -11.22 -8.55 11.99
N GLU A 677 -12.00 -9.65 12.01
CA GLU A 677 -12.72 -10.26 10.87
C GLU A 677 -14.26 -10.36 11.15
N GLY A 678 -15.14 -9.97 10.22
CA GLY A 678 -16.62 -9.98 10.33
C GLY A 678 -17.35 -8.62 10.31
N ILE A 679 -18.60 -8.58 10.78
CA ILE A 679 -19.41 -7.33 10.89
C ILE A 679 -19.12 -6.57 12.20
N PHE A 680 -18.57 -7.26 13.21
CA PHE A 680 -18.27 -6.73 14.55
C PHE A 680 -16.76 -6.50 14.80
N GLU A 681 -16.00 -6.22 13.74
CA GLU A 681 -14.54 -6.07 13.74
C GLU A 681 -14.05 -4.80 14.45
N LEU A 682 -13.52 -4.94 15.65
CA LEU A 682 -12.88 -3.82 16.35
C LEU A 682 -11.36 -4.01 16.51
N GLY A 683 -10.89 -5.26 16.44
CA GLY A 683 -9.49 -5.62 16.65
C GLY A 683 -9.15 -5.80 18.13
N PRO A 684 -7.87 -6.11 18.45
CA PRO A 684 -7.44 -6.47 19.80
C PRO A 684 -7.24 -5.27 20.75
N TYR A 685 -7.54 -4.04 20.30
CA TYR A 685 -7.31 -2.82 21.07
C TYR A 685 -8.58 -1.98 21.23
N LEU A 686 -8.74 -1.38 22.41
CA LEU A 686 -9.67 -0.28 22.65
C LEU A 686 -9.08 1.03 22.08
N ASN A 687 -9.85 1.72 21.23
CA ASN A 687 -9.48 2.97 20.58
C ASN A 687 -10.33 4.13 21.14
N ILE A 688 -9.70 5.15 21.73
CA ILE A 688 -10.42 6.25 22.40
C ILE A 688 -10.67 7.45 21.48
N LEU A 689 -9.78 7.73 20.52
CA LEU A 689 -9.96 8.88 19.61
C LEU A 689 -11.20 8.75 18.71
N PRO A 690 -11.54 7.56 18.17
CA PRO A 690 -12.81 7.36 17.50
C PRO A 690 -14.01 7.65 18.40
N LEU A 691 -13.98 7.21 19.67
CA LEU A 691 -15.09 7.44 20.62
C LEU A 691 -15.29 8.94 20.90
N VAL A 692 -14.19 9.69 21.09
CA VAL A 692 -14.23 11.15 21.23
C VAL A 692 -14.80 11.81 19.96
N THR A 693 -14.36 11.35 18.78
CA THR A 693 -14.86 11.83 17.49
C THR A 693 -16.37 11.63 17.36
N CYS A 694 -16.86 10.44 17.72
CA CYS A 694 -18.29 10.11 17.71
C CYS A 694 -19.08 10.98 18.68
N GLY A 695 -18.57 11.14 19.90
CA GLY A 695 -19.16 12.01 20.90
C GLY A 695 -19.29 13.44 20.41
N LEU A 696 -18.26 13.97 19.75
CA LEU A 696 -18.26 15.30 19.15
C LEU A 696 -19.25 15.40 17.98
N PHE A 697 -19.33 14.40 17.10
CA PHE A 697 -20.33 14.41 16.03
C PHE A 697 -21.76 14.39 16.57
N ILE A 698 -22.05 13.56 17.58
CA ILE A 698 -23.38 13.53 18.22
C ILE A 698 -23.68 14.89 18.88
N LEU A 699 -22.70 15.50 19.54
CA LEU A 699 -22.83 16.82 20.14
C LEU A 699 -23.10 17.90 19.09
N GLN A 700 -22.35 17.90 17.97
CA GLN A 700 -22.57 18.80 16.85
C GLN A 700 -23.95 18.60 16.22
N GLN A 701 -24.37 17.36 16.00
CA GLN A 701 -25.69 17.04 15.47
C GLN A 701 -26.77 17.61 16.38
N LYS A 702 -26.66 17.42 17.70
CA LYS A 702 -27.59 18.01 18.68
C LYS A 702 -27.62 19.54 18.66
N MET A 703 -26.48 20.20 18.41
CA MET A 703 -26.41 21.67 18.39
C MET A 703 -26.83 22.31 17.07
N PHE A 704 -26.56 21.64 15.94
CA PHE A 704 -26.74 22.22 14.61
C PHE A 704 -28.01 21.73 13.92
N MET A 705 -28.59 20.60 14.36
CA MET A 705 -29.89 20.16 13.86
C MET A 705 -31.03 20.94 14.53
N PRO A 706 -31.92 21.54 13.74
CA PRO A 706 -33.13 22.15 14.26
C PRO A 706 -34.19 21.10 14.66
N GLU A 707 -35.10 21.46 15.57
CA GLU A 707 -36.15 20.56 16.08
C GLU A 707 -37.00 19.95 14.96
N ALA A 708 -37.45 18.71 15.15
CA ALA A 708 -38.23 17.98 14.15
C ALA A 708 -39.62 18.61 13.98
N ALA A 709 -39.91 19.11 12.78
CA ALA A 709 -41.22 19.72 12.49
C ALA A 709 -42.37 18.70 12.33
N ASN A 710 -42.07 17.40 12.12
CA ASN A 710 -43.05 16.34 11.85
C ASN A 710 -42.49 14.95 12.22
N GLU A 711 -43.35 13.93 12.40
CA GLU A 711 -42.93 12.52 12.65
C GLU A 711 -41.93 11.99 11.60
N GLN A 712 -42.12 12.35 10.33
CA GLN A 712 -41.20 11.96 9.24
C GLN A 712 -39.82 12.62 9.36
N ALA A 713 -39.76 13.86 9.87
CA ALA A 713 -38.50 14.55 10.17
C ALA A 713 -37.84 13.98 11.44
N ALA A 714 -38.64 13.57 12.44
CA ALA A 714 -38.15 12.87 13.62
C ALA A 714 -37.58 11.49 13.26
N MET A 715 -38.20 10.77 12.33
CA MET A 715 -37.68 9.51 11.79
C MET A 715 -36.35 9.74 11.04
N GLN A 716 -36.25 10.78 10.21
CA GLN A 716 -34.99 11.15 9.54
C GLN A 716 -33.88 11.50 10.55
N GLN A 717 -34.20 12.22 11.64
CA GLN A 717 -33.25 12.51 12.72
C GLN A 717 -32.79 11.26 13.47
N LYS A 718 -33.72 10.33 13.76
CA LYS A 718 -33.39 9.03 14.37
C LYS A 718 -32.48 8.22 13.46
N ILE A 719 -32.78 8.14 12.15
CA ILE A 719 -31.93 7.47 11.15
C ILE A 719 -30.54 8.12 11.13
N MET A 720 -30.44 9.45 11.09
CA MET A 720 -29.13 10.12 11.11
C MET A 720 -28.34 9.85 12.40
N LYS A 721 -29.01 9.80 13.56
CA LYS A 721 -28.36 9.44 14.85
C LYS A 721 -27.80 8.02 14.83
N TYR A 722 -28.57 7.05 14.31
CA TYR A 722 -28.10 5.65 14.18
C TYR A 722 -26.99 5.51 13.13
N MET A 723 -27.12 6.20 11.99
CA MET A 723 -26.09 6.25 10.96
C MET A 723 -24.78 6.82 11.51
N MET A 724 -24.84 7.79 12.42
CA MET A 724 -23.67 8.38 13.06
C MET A 724 -23.01 7.44 14.09
N LEU A 725 -23.81 6.69 14.86
CA LEU A 725 -23.28 5.63 15.73
C LEU A 725 -22.63 4.51 14.91
N PHE A 726 -23.24 4.13 13.78
CA PHE A 726 -22.69 3.15 12.84
C PHE A 726 -21.39 3.64 12.18
N MET A 727 -21.35 4.89 11.72
CA MET A 727 -20.13 5.51 11.21
C MET A 727 -19.04 5.58 12.29
N GLY A 728 -19.45 5.78 13.54
CA GLY A 728 -18.56 5.73 14.69
C GLY A 728 -17.92 4.36 14.93
N PHE A 729 -18.72 3.31 14.79
CA PHE A 729 -18.24 1.93 14.79
C PHE A 729 -17.26 1.67 13.63
N MET A 730 -17.58 2.15 12.42
CA MET A 730 -16.68 2.04 11.25
C MET A 730 -15.36 2.81 11.44
N PHE A 731 -15.38 3.92 12.17
CA PHE A 731 -14.20 4.74 12.44
C PHE A 731 -13.25 4.15 13.49
N PHE A 732 -13.62 3.03 14.12
CA PHE A 732 -12.81 2.42 15.15
C PHE A 732 -11.45 1.90 14.64
N LYS A 733 -11.39 1.50 13.36
CA LYS A 733 -10.17 1.00 12.69
C LYS A 733 -9.42 2.08 11.89
N VAL A 734 -9.86 3.32 11.96
CA VAL A 734 -9.27 4.45 11.23
C VAL A 734 -7.99 4.92 11.91
N ALA A 735 -7.05 5.45 11.13
CA ALA A 735 -5.81 6.04 11.62
C ALA A 735 -6.04 7.21 12.60
N ALA A 736 -5.28 7.25 13.70
CA ALA A 736 -5.38 8.27 14.74
C ALA A 736 -5.22 9.69 14.20
N GLY A 737 -4.35 9.90 13.20
CA GLY A 737 -4.20 11.20 12.52
C GLY A 737 -5.49 11.71 11.88
N LEU A 738 -6.32 10.82 11.32
CA LEU A 738 -7.63 11.21 10.77
C LEU A 738 -8.63 11.52 11.88
N CYS A 739 -8.62 10.77 12.99
CA CYS A 739 -9.43 11.09 14.15
C CYS A 739 -9.07 12.48 14.72
N LEU A 740 -7.78 12.83 14.80
CA LEU A 740 -7.34 14.16 15.23
C LEU A 740 -7.86 15.26 14.32
N TYR A 741 -7.80 15.06 13.00
CA TYR A 741 -8.43 15.97 12.05
C TYR A 741 -9.91 16.16 12.39
N PHE A 742 -10.67 15.08 12.57
CA PHE A 742 -12.10 15.20 12.86
C PHE A 742 -12.39 15.88 14.20
N ILE A 743 -11.59 15.61 15.22
CA ILE A 743 -11.71 16.24 16.54
C ILE A 743 -11.45 17.75 16.41
N ALA A 744 -10.33 18.16 15.80
CA ALA A 744 -9.97 19.56 15.60
C ALA A 744 -11.03 20.29 14.74
N SER A 745 -11.45 19.66 13.65
CA SER A 745 -12.54 20.13 12.78
C SER A 745 -13.83 20.30 13.57
N SER A 746 -14.13 19.37 14.47
CA SER A 746 -15.39 19.38 15.20
C SER A 746 -15.41 20.50 16.23
N ILE A 747 -14.32 20.64 16.99
CA ILE A 747 -14.11 21.72 17.95
C ILE A 747 -14.20 23.08 17.25
N TRP A 748 -13.56 23.23 16.08
CA TRP A 748 -13.67 24.44 15.27
C TRP A 748 -15.12 24.74 14.89
N GLY A 749 -15.86 23.76 14.37
CA GLY A 749 -17.26 23.95 13.97
C GLY A 749 -18.15 24.39 15.15
N ILE A 750 -17.88 23.86 16.35
CA ILE A 750 -18.58 24.27 17.59
C ILE A 750 -18.24 25.71 17.95
N ALA A 751 -16.95 26.08 17.90
CA ALA A 751 -16.50 27.45 18.13
C ALA A 751 -17.11 28.43 17.12
N GLU A 752 -17.06 28.10 15.83
CA GLU A 752 -17.67 28.87 14.74
C GLU A 752 -19.17 29.08 14.96
N ARG A 753 -19.92 28.02 15.31
CA ARG A 753 -21.35 28.15 15.59
C ARG A 753 -21.63 29.11 16.75
N LYS A 754 -20.80 29.08 17.80
CA LYS A 754 -20.92 30.00 18.95
C LYS A 754 -20.59 31.45 18.58
N MET A 755 -19.69 31.67 17.62
CA MET A 755 -19.32 33.01 17.13
C MET A 755 -20.39 33.63 16.21
N LEU A 756 -21.24 32.81 15.58
CA LEU A 756 -22.31 33.29 14.70
C LEU A 756 -23.53 33.75 15.51
N PRO A 757 -24.15 34.90 15.17
CA PRO A 757 -25.32 35.41 15.89
C PRO A 757 -26.51 34.43 15.80
N LYS A 758 -27.23 34.26 16.91
CA LYS A 758 -28.44 33.41 16.98
C LYS A 758 -29.51 33.98 16.04
N PRO A 759 -30.32 33.14 15.35
CA PRO A 759 -31.43 33.61 14.52
C PRO A 759 -32.34 34.50 15.36
N SER A 760 -32.68 35.69 14.85
CA SER A 760 -33.54 36.63 15.55
C SER A 760 -35.00 36.19 15.42
N THR A 761 -35.58 35.65 16.49
CA THR A 761 -37.00 35.24 16.54
C THR A 761 -37.98 36.42 16.49
N THR A 762 -37.51 37.68 16.40
CA THR A 762 -38.33 38.85 16.73
C THR A 762 -38.74 39.70 15.51
N GLY A 763 -38.25 39.42 14.31
CA GLY A 763 -38.41 40.34 13.16
C GLY A 763 -39.73 40.26 12.37
N ALA A 764 -40.47 39.14 12.44
CA ALA A 764 -41.60 38.91 11.52
C ALA A 764 -43.00 39.09 12.15
N LEU A 765 -43.12 39.10 13.49
CA LEU A 765 -44.40 39.33 14.16
C LEU A 765 -44.78 40.83 14.21
N ALA A 766 -43.81 41.75 14.11
CA ALA A 766 -44.06 43.19 14.12
C ALA A 766 -44.59 43.74 12.78
N ALA A 767 -44.42 43.01 11.66
CA ALA A 767 -44.91 43.42 10.35
C ALA A 767 -46.36 42.97 10.06
N ALA A 768 -46.98 42.18 10.96
CA ALA A 768 -48.32 41.62 10.78
C ALA A 768 -49.44 42.38 11.53
N SER A 769 -49.12 43.41 12.32
CA SER A 769 -50.09 44.24 13.03
C SER A 769 -50.21 45.64 12.39
N GLY A 770 -50.96 45.73 11.29
CA GLY A 770 -51.62 46.96 10.84
C GLY A 770 -53.05 47.05 11.39
N PRO A 771 -53.66 48.24 11.48
CA PRO A 771 -54.65 48.56 12.50
C PRO A 771 -56.04 47.92 12.28
N SER A 772 -56.66 47.49 13.38
CA SER A 772 -58.05 47.00 13.41
C SER A 772 -59.06 48.10 13.07
N PRO A 773 -60.18 47.79 12.38
CA PRO A 773 -61.25 48.75 12.17
C PRO A 773 -62.05 48.98 13.47
N SER A 774 -62.27 50.25 13.76
CA SER A 774 -63.04 50.77 14.89
C SER A 774 -64.52 50.36 14.85
N SER A 775 -65.05 50.16 16.05
CA SER A 775 -66.40 49.79 16.46
C SER A 775 -67.54 50.61 15.84
N ILE A 776 -68.64 49.93 15.55
CA ILE A 776 -69.97 50.47 15.23
C ILE A 776 -70.62 50.99 16.53
N SER A 777 -71.21 52.19 16.48
CA SER A 777 -72.18 52.71 17.47
C SER A 777 -73.44 53.21 16.74
N PRO A 778 -74.65 53.13 17.32
CA PRO A 778 -75.92 53.23 16.58
C PRO A 778 -76.68 54.56 16.77
N TYR A 779 -77.59 54.85 15.82
CA TYR A 779 -78.66 55.88 15.81
C TYR A 779 -78.22 57.36 15.89
N SER A 780 -78.85 58.36 15.26
CA SER A 780 -80.00 58.52 14.37
C SER A 780 -79.89 59.93 13.77
N ASN A 781 -80.38 60.17 12.54
CA ASN A 781 -81.26 61.32 12.24
C ASN A 781 -81.72 61.30 10.77
N GLY A 782 -83.03 61.05 10.64
CA GLY A 782 -84.02 61.77 9.86
C GLY A 782 -83.64 62.58 8.60
N VAL A 783 -84.35 62.21 7.51
CA VAL A 783 -85.09 63.06 6.54
C VAL A 783 -84.25 64.17 5.85
N ASP A 784 -84.11 64.25 4.52
CA ASP A 784 -85.19 64.49 3.58
C ASP A 784 -84.69 64.49 2.11
N THR A 785 -85.64 64.14 1.25
CA THR A 785 -85.82 64.44 -0.19
C THR A 785 -84.73 65.13 -1.04
N ALA A 786 -84.43 64.56 -2.21
CA ALA A 786 -84.86 65.10 -3.52
C ALA A 786 -84.07 64.54 -4.73
N THR A 787 -84.86 64.05 -5.68
CA THR A 787 -84.54 63.54 -7.01
C THR A 787 -84.36 64.68 -8.02
N ARG A 788 -83.31 64.67 -8.89
CA ARG A 788 -83.43 64.80 -10.37
C ARG A 788 -82.11 65.12 -11.12
N ARG A 789 -81.86 64.29 -12.15
CA ARG A 789 -81.47 64.57 -13.57
C ARG A 789 -80.21 65.45 -13.81
N ARG A 790 -79.29 65.11 -14.73
CA ARG A 790 -79.54 64.81 -16.15
C ARG A 790 -78.29 64.21 -16.85
N ASN A 791 -78.56 63.27 -17.75
CA ASN A 791 -77.67 62.61 -18.72
C ASN A 791 -76.88 63.54 -19.66
N LYS A 792 -75.66 63.11 -20.04
CA LYS A 792 -75.28 62.84 -21.46
C LYS A 792 -74.04 61.90 -21.58
N LYS A 793 -74.33 60.62 -21.87
CA LYS A 793 -73.78 59.73 -22.93
C LYS A 793 -72.64 60.34 -23.79
N LYS A 794 -71.56 59.66 -24.22
CA LYS A 794 -71.28 58.31 -24.80
C LYS A 794 -69.76 58.36 -25.17
N LYS A 795 -68.95 57.33 -25.42
CA LYS A 795 -69.16 55.92 -25.81
C LYS A 795 -67.80 55.19 -25.69
N LYS A 796 -67.88 53.95 -25.16
CA LYS A 796 -67.31 52.66 -25.65
C LYS A 796 -65.86 52.56 -26.12
N LYS A 797 -65.14 51.47 -25.84
CA LYS A 797 -65.26 50.35 -24.87
C LYS A 797 -63.95 49.55 -25.05
N ARG A 798 -63.26 49.26 -23.97
CA ARG A 798 -62.43 48.07 -23.79
C ARG A 798 -63.09 47.23 -22.72
#